data_AF-A0A7Y4VKX5-F1
#
_entry.id   AF-A0A7Y4VKX5-F1
#
_cell.length_a   1.000
_cell.length_b   1.000
_cell.length_c   1.000
_cell.angle_alpha   90.00
_cell.angle_beta   90.00
_cell.angle_gamma   90.00
#
_symmetry.space_group_name_H-M   'P 1'
#
loop_
_entity.id
_entity.type
_entity.pdbx_description
1 polymer ?
#
loop_
_entity_poly.entity_id
_entity_poly.type
_entity_poly.pdbx_seq_one_letter_code
_entity_poly.pdbx_strand_id
1 'polypeptide(L)'
;MSSQVHAQRKFRDLFPLLSQFSAERQKNELKEYLSTDANHPNANFRLALLYEANYKNADPLIEYKFAMANAEQAINLFFKSKILLDEKELKHNVEYYAPIFKALGDNTIRTVEFDRVASKINSGYDSALLFRKKIPAIYLAFTKSVNFYDQAVRTFAAVTEEFSTIEDLYMLYDERLDHQLTNIKLSYDSSVIYLNKYLELTSKYPIKRYQPTFQIQPVVTYRLDGLLTTINFLGREISLWNYADWVNQVRAKVNGEVADMRKKMEITNRKMDENLAYIKESATGFPIPEKVDKQLRYNLNRMDRQSALLSLLDYKEYKQEIEVEAKSKTLDTLPTVRNAELLSEFIYQNRRADTLLNEFSKRISDLKVKKHHQFVNTTYGGATGLKSYASTQQAALQVSYLNHKAVLRKNVASMNIAESCFSNKDEFIKFNRITIPLVNRPLSPESLELGLLFTKFNKKNPDGSAYVAGIYKASKKNLISTYVVRINPDGRIAWFKDVSISIDSAANGDSHCYLASMVLTQEGPAMLTRSIHASRGDVINTFVCLNEKGEERIRKKIESTAYPRALLYIEQSNSFTLVLKGLEEKENYNSMESIDVLGVNTHGDLIWKNTGISLAGTFTDIVTLSDGYLLAGSYSTLNDQNGQEARAKFSGGEYSPYLIKLNERGVTLFLKPLSTNGIFYVHKLIKTNDMSIHLLGNKESMETGVAGSLNGSDNYLHIMTNRFGQCVSESN
;
A
#
# COMPACT_ATOMS: atom_id res chain seq x y z
N MET A 1 -83.45 13.14 46.47
CA MET A 1 -82.80 14.32 45.85
C MET A 1 -83.67 14.78 44.69
N SER A 2 -83.93 16.08 44.61
CA SER A 2 -85.07 16.71 43.95
C SER A 2 -85.17 16.45 42.44
N SER A 3 -86.32 15.91 42.02
CA SER A 3 -86.82 15.96 40.65
C SER A 3 -87.23 17.41 40.30
N GLN A 4 -86.31 18.19 39.74
CA GLN A 4 -86.69 19.38 38.99
C GLN A 4 -87.17 18.93 37.61
N VAL A 5 -88.47 19.04 37.39
CA VAL A 5 -89.08 19.00 36.07
C VAL A 5 -88.49 20.17 35.29
N HIS A 6 -87.48 19.93 34.44
CA HIS A 6 -87.07 20.92 33.46
C HIS A 6 -88.27 21.19 32.56
N ALA A 7 -88.88 22.38 32.70
CA ALA A 7 -89.89 22.84 31.77
C ALA A 7 -89.32 22.73 30.36
N GLN A 8 -90.02 22.01 29.48
CA GLN A 8 -89.61 21.81 28.09
C GLN A 8 -89.44 23.20 27.44
N ARG A 9 -88.19 23.60 27.23
CA ARG A 9 -87.84 24.90 26.65
C ARG A 9 -88.44 24.94 25.25
N LYS A 10 -89.32 25.91 24.96
CA LYS A 10 -89.96 26.01 23.65
C LYS A 10 -88.95 26.53 22.63
N PHE A 11 -89.03 26.05 21.39
CA PHE A 11 -88.12 26.50 20.33
C PHE A 11 -88.14 28.03 20.13
N ARG A 12 -89.32 28.65 20.27
CA ARG A 12 -89.51 30.11 20.22
C ARG A 12 -88.64 30.89 21.21
N ASP A 13 -88.30 30.28 22.36
CA ASP A 13 -87.48 30.91 23.41
C ASP A 13 -85.98 30.67 23.14
N LEU A 14 -85.62 29.56 22.49
CA LEU A 14 -84.25 29.23 22.08
C LEU A 14 -83.82 30.01 20.83
N PHE A 15 -84.72 30.16 19.86
CA PHE A 15 -84.42 30.69 18.53
C PHE A 15 -83.75 32.08 18.52
N PRO A 16 -84.22 33.09 19.28
CA PRO A 16 -83.58 34.41 19.30
C PRO A 16 -82.14 34.35 19.81
N LEU A 17 -81.87 33.45 20.76
CA LEU A 17 -80.57 33.30 21.42
C LEU A 17 -79.54 32.61 20.53
N LEU A 18 -79.97 31.78 19.57
CA LEU A 18 -79.05 31.10 18.65
C LEU A 18 -78.16 32.10 17.89
N SER A 19 -78.70 33.27 17.53
CA SER A 19 -77.94 34.31 16.82
C SER A 19 -76.79 34.92 17.63
N GLN A 20 -76.84 34.82 18.96
CA GLN A 20 -75.85 35.36 19.90
C GLN A 20 -74.78 34.32 20.27
N PHE A 21 -74.98 33.05 19.91
CA PHE A 21 -74.11 31.95 20.28
C PHE A 21 -73.03 31.71 19.21
N SER A 22 -71.85 31.26 19.65
CA SER A 22 -70.84 30.70 18.74
C SER A 22 -71.38 29.44 18.05
N ALA A 23 -70.81 29.04 16.91
CA ALA A 23 -71.27 27.87 16.16
C ALA A 23 -71.27 26.57 16.99
N GLU A 24 -70.27 26.38 17.87
CA GLU A 24 -70.24 25.24 18.79
C GLU A 24 -71.33 25.30 19.84
N ARG A 25 -71.56 26.47 20.43
CA ARG A 25 -72.64 26.64 21.42
C ARG A 25 -74.02 26.46 20.77
N GLN A 26 -74.22 26.99 19.57
CA GLN A 26 -75.45 26.74 18.78
C GLN A 26 -75.65 25.25 18.54
N LYS A 27 -74.60 24.52 18.15
CA LYS A 27 -74.65 23.07 17.92
C LYS A 27 -75.05 22.31 19.19
N ASN A 28 -74.51 22.67 20.36
CA ASN A 28 -74.82 22.01 21.62
C ASN A 28 -76.25 22.29 22.08
N GLU A 29 -76.70 23.55 22.02
CA GLU A 29 -78.06 23.94 22.42
C GLU A 29 -79.12 23.32 21.50
N LEU A 30 -78.84 23.24 20.19
CA LEU A 30 -79.72 22.56 19.23
C LEU A 30 -79.77 21.05 19.46
N LYS A 31 -78.65 20.41 19.85
CA LYS A 31 -78.64 18.98 20.23
C LYS A 31 -79.44 18.72 21.49
N GLU A 32 -79.27 19.55 22.50
CA GLU A 32 -80.01 19.46 23.76
C GLU A 32 -81.51 19.63 23.51
N TYR A 33 -81.89 20.63 22.71
CA TYR A 33 -83.29 20.81 22.30
C TYR A 33 -83.85 19.58 21.57
N LEU A 34 -83.14 19.09 20.54
CA LEU A 34 -83.55 17.92 19.76
C LEU A 34 -83.55 16.61 20.57
N SER A 35 -82.91 16.56 21.74
CA SER A 35 -83.04 15.43 22.68
C SER A 35 -84.42 15.37 23.33
N THR A 36 -85.09 16.54 23.46
CA THR A 36 -86.45 16.66 24.02
C THR A 36 -87.53 16.70 22.94
N ASP A 37 -87.23 17.27 21.78
CA ASP A 37 -88.14 17.36 20.63
C ASP A 37 -87.42 16.96 19.35
N ALA A 38 -87.30 15.65 19.14
CA ALA A 38 -86.51 15.09 18.06
C ALA A 38 -87.05 15.44 16.66
N ASN A 39 -88.35 15.75 16.53
CA ASN A 39 -89.03 15.94 15.26
C ASN A 39 -89.30 17.42 14.94
N HIS A 40 -88.59 18.34 15.58
CA HIS A 40 -88.70 19.75 15.24
C HIS A 40 -88.03 20.06 13.89
N PRO A 41 -88.76 20.51 12.86
CA PRO A 41 -88.22 20.65 11.49
C PRO A 41 -87.10 21.69 11.40
N ASN A 42 -87.32 22.91 11.91
CA ASN A 42 -86.32 23.99 11.83
C ASN A 42 -85.05 23.72 12.66
N ALA A 43 -85.18 23.14 13.86
CA ALA A 43 -84.03 22.79 14.71
C ALA A 43 -83.14 21.73 14.04
N ASN A 44 -83.74 20.69 13.44
CA ASN A 44 -83.01 19.71 12.63
C ASN A 44 -82.31 20.40 11.45
N PHE A 45 -83.00 21.30 10.75
CA PHE A 45 -82.44 22.00 9.59
C PHE A 45 -81.25 22.90 9.97
N ARG A 46 -81.36 23.68 11.05
CA ARG A 46 -80.28 24.54 11.56
C ARG A 46 -79.06 23.73 12.00
N LEU A 47 -79.28 22.62 12.70
CA LEU A 47 -78.20 21.74 13.10
C LEU A 47 -77.53 21.10 11.88
N ALA A 48 -78.30 20.72 10.85
CA ALA A 48 -77.76 20.22 9.59
C ALA A 48 -76.86 21.25 8.89
N LEU A 49 -77.23 22.53 8.88
CA LEU A 49 -76.41 23.62 8.33
C LEU A 49 -75.08 23.80 9.08
N LEU A 50 -75.07 23.65 10.41
CA LEU A 50 -73.83 23.69 11.20
C LEU A 50 -72.92 22.51 10.86
N TYR A 51 -73.47 21.30 10.74
CA TYR A 51 -72.72 20.13 10.30
C TYR A 51 -72.22 20.27 8.86
N GLU A 52 -73.02 20.87 7.97
CA GLU A 52 -72.64 21.19 6.60
C GLU A 52 -71.45 22.13 6.55
N ALA A 53 -71.48 23.20 7.34
CA ALA A 53 -70.37 24.13 7.46
C ALA A 53 -69.10 23.44 8.00
N ASN A 54 -69.23 22.57 8.99
CA ASN A 54 -68.09 21.87 9.58
C ASN A 54 -67.38 20.96 8.55
N TYR A 55 -68.09 20.08 7.85
CA TYR A 55 -67.41 19.17 6.91
C TYR A 55 -66.89 19.89 5.65
N LYS A 56 -67.53 20.99 5.23
CA LYS A 56 -67.05 21.79 4.08
C LYS A 56 -65.80 22.62 4.39
N ASN A 57 -65.60 22.96 5.66
CA ASN A 57 -64.44 23.74 6.10
C ASN A 57 -63.30 22.88 6.67
N ALA A 58 -63.59 21.65 7.09
CA ALA A 58 -62.59 20.68 7.51
C ALA A 58 -61.70 20.24 6.35
N ASP A 59 -60.42 19.96 6.65
CA ASP A 59 -59.52 19.34 5.68
C ASP A 59 -59.81 17.83 5.58
N PRO A 60 -60.29 17.30 4.45
CA PRO A 60 -60.67 15.90 4.37
C PRO A 60 -59.47 14.93 4.34
N LEU A 61 -58.24 15.41 4.19
CA LEU A 61 -57.02 14.59 4.21
C LEU A 61 -56.39 14.56 5.61
N ILE A 62 -56.40 15.68 6.32
CA ILE A 62 -55.83 15.81 7.67
C ILE A 62 -56.86 15.44 8.74
N GLU A 63 -58.08 15.95 8.61
CA GLU A 63 -59.18 15.84 9.57
C GLU A 63 -60.25 14.83 9.10
N TYR A 64 -59.84 13.78 8.39
CA TYR A 64 -60.74 12.82 7.73
C TYR A 64 -61.88 12.32 8.64
N LYS A 65 -61.56 11.86 9.86
CA LYS A 65 -62.57 11.34 10.80
C LYS A 65 -63.60 12.42 11.18
N PHE A 66 -63.15 13.65 11.42
CA PHE A 66 -64.03 14.77 11.76
C PHE A 66 -64.90 15.16 10.57
N ALA A 67 -64.33 15.31 9.38
CA ALA A 67 -65.07 15.66 8.17
C ALA A 67 -66.15 14.62 7.84
N MET A 68 -65.81 13.33 7.89
CA MET A 68 -66.73 12.23 7.61
C MET A 68 -67.87 12.13 8.64
N ALA A 69 -67.57 12.29 9.94
CA ALA A 69 -68.57 12.26 10.99
C ALA A 69 -69.56 13.44 10.86
N ASN A 70 -69.08 14.65 10.56
CA ASN A 70 -69.96 15.81 10.36
C ASN A 70 -70.80 15.65 9.07
N ALA A 71 -70.25 15.09 7.99
CA ALA A 71 -71.02 14.80 6.77
C ALA A 71 -72.14 13.77 7.03
N GLU A 72 -71.88 12.71 7.80
CA GLU A 72 -72.90 11.73 8.19
C GLU A 72 -74.03 12.36 9.01
N GLN A 73 -73.69 13.20 9.98
CA GLN A 73 -74.70 13.92 10.77
C GLN A 73 -75.52 14.89 9.92
N ALA A 74 -74.89 15.58 8.96
CA ALA A 74 -75.60 16.44 8.00
C ALA A 74 -76.60 15.65 7.16
N ILE A 75 -76.22 14.46 6.63
CA ILE A 75 -77.12 13.57 5.87
C ILE A 75 -78.37 13.24 6.71
N ASN A 76 -78.17 12.78 7.94
CA ASN A 76 -79.27 12.36 8.81
C ASN A 76 -80.23 13.51 9.11
N LEU A 77 -79.70 14.70 9.41
CA LEU A 77 -80.50 15.86 9.80
C LEU A 77 -81.18 16.54 8.62
N PHE A 78 -80.54 16.62 7.45
CA PHE A 78 -81.21 17.10 6.23
C PHE A 78 -82.32 16.14 5.78
N PHE A 79 -82.08 14.83 5.85
CA PHE A 79 -83.10 13.83 5.56
C PHE A 79 -84.30 13.96 6.50
N LYS A 80 -84.04 14.12 7.80
CA LYS A 80 -85.10 14.33 8.80
C LYS A 80 -85.87 15.62 8.55
N SER A 81 -85.17 16.71 8.25
CA SER A 81 -85.79 18.00 7.89
C SER A 81 -86.65 17.91 6.61
N LYS A 82 -86.20 17.13 5.62
CA LYS A 82 -86.92 16.88 4.36
C LYS A 82 -88.26 16.17 4.59
N ILE A 83 -88.33 15.23 5.53
CA ILE A 83 -89.56 14.49 5.85
C ILE A 83 -90.54 15.38 6.63
N LEU A 84 -90.02 16.25 7.50
CA LEU A 84 -90.81 17.02 8.45
C LEU A 84 -91.28 18.38 7.92
N LEU A 85 -90.66 18.91 6.87
CA LEU A 85 -91.00 20.19 6.26
C LEU A 85 -92.10 20.01 5.20
N ASP A 86 -93.25 20.66 5.41
CA ASP A 86 -94.30 20.82 4.40
C ASP A 86 -94.67 22.32 4.23
N GLU A 87 -95.51 22.63 3.23
CA GLU A 87 -95.93 24.01 3.00
C GLU A 87 -96.69 24.63 4.18
N LYS A 88 -97.40 23.80 4.95
CA LYS A 88 -98.20 24.26 6.10
C LYS A 88 -97.28 24.67 7.25
N GLU A 89 -96.27 23.85 7.55
CA GLU A 89 -95.24 24.09 8.56
C GLU A 89 -94.49 25.38 8.25
N LEU A 90 -94.06 25.55 7.00
CA LEU A 90 -93.31 26.73 6.60
C LEU A 90 -94.18 27.99 6.76
N LYS A 91 -95.44 27.97 6.28
CA LYS A 91 -96.36 29.11 6.41
C LYS A 91 -96.63 29.48 7.87
N HIS A 92 -96.72 28.51 8.77
CA HIS A 92 -96.96 28.77 10.19
C HIS A 92 -95.69 29.29 10.92
N ASN A 93 -94.50 28.91 10.44
CA ASN A 93 -93.24 29.15 11.13
C ASN A 93 -92.21 29.93 10.28
N VAL A 94 -92.66 30.77 9.34
CA VAL A 94 -91.78 31.46 8.37
C VAL A 94 -90.66 32.25 9.06
N GLU A 95 -90.96 32.83 10.22
CA GLU A 95 -90.03 33.58 11.05
C GLU A 95 -88.76 32.82 11.42
N TYR A 96 -88.83 31.48 11.53
CA TYR A 96 -87.68 30.64 11.86
C TYR A 96 -86.77 30.34 10.66
N TYR A 97 -87.29 30.42 9.43
CA TYR A 97 -86.55 30.14 8.21
C TYR A 97 -86.00 31.42 7.55
N ALA A 98 -86.72 32.54 7.65
CA ALA A 98 -86.36 33.81 7.00
C ALA A 98 -84.91 34.28 7.24
N PRO A 99 -84.32 34.16 8.45
CA PRO A 99 -82.94 34.61 8.69
C PRO A 99 -81.88 33.82 7.90
N ILE A 100 -82.15 32.56 7.53
CA ILE A 100 -81.21 31.71 6.80
C ILE A 100 -81.09 32.17 5.33
N PHE A 101 -82.20 32.63 4.76
CA PHE A 101 -82.31 32.99 3.34
C PHE A 101 -82.17 34.50 3.08
N LYS A 102 -81.92 35.29 4.13
CA LYS A 102 -81.84 36.77 4.08
C LYS A 102 -83.04 37.38 3.33
N ALA A 103 -84.23 36.82 3.54
CA ALA A 103 -85.45 37.35 2.95
C ALA A 103 -85.80 38.65 3.67
N LEU A 104 -85.40 39.78 3.08
CA LEU A 104 -85.84 41.11 3.44
C LEU A 104 -87.14 41.37 2.67
N GLY A 105 -88.26 41.44 3.39
CA GLY A 105 -89.48 42.04 2.88
C GLY A 105 -89.60 43.46 3.42
N ASP A 106 -89.98 44.41 2.57
CA ASP A 106 -90.37 45.74 3.01
C ASP A 106 -91.49 45.61 4.05
N ASN A 107 -91.22 46.09 5.27
CA ASN A 107 -92.09 46.18 6.45
C ASN A 107 -93.48 45.52 6.34
N THR A 108 -93.56 44.22 6.63
CA THR A 108 -94.49 43.56 7.61
C THR A 108 -94.71 42.07 7.35
N ILE A 109 -94.28 41.51 6.22
CA ILE A 109 -94.36 40.05 6.00
C ILE A 109 -93.02 39.51 5.52
N ARG A 110 -92.33 38.73 6.36
CA ARG A 110 -91.20 37.91 5.93
C ARG A 110 -91.76 36.79 5.08
N THR A 111 -91.44 36.74 3.78
CA THR A 111 -91.87 35.65 2.90
C THR A 111 -90.67 34.79 2.50
N VAL A 112 -90.77 33.48 2.74
CA VAL A 112 -89.83 32.47 2.22
C VAL A 112 -90.63 31.43 1.47
N GLU A 113 -90.27 31.19 0.21
CA GLU A 113 -90.92 30.18 -0.61
C GLU A 113 -90.49 28.77 -0.19
N PHE A 114 -91.44 27.83 -0.16
CA PHE A 114 -91.20 26.43 0.18
C PHE A 114 -90.12 25.81 -0.71
N ASP A 115 -90.21 26.03 -2.02
CA ASP A 115 -89.25 25.50 -2.99
C ASP A 115 -87.82 25.95 -2.69
N ARG A 116 -87.63 27.15 -2.17
CA ARG A 116 -86.31 27.68 -1.79
C ARG A 116 -85.73 26.94 -0.58
N VAL A 117 -86.56 26.65 0.43
CA VAL A 117 -86.14 25.90 1.62
C VAL A 117 -85.89 24.43 1.28
N ALA A 118 -86.83 23.81 0.57
CA ALA A 118 -86.74 22.44 0.10
C ALA A 118 -85.51 22.22 -0.80
N SER A 119 -85.22 23.15 -1.71
CA SER A 119 -84.01 23.13 -2.55
C SER A 119 -82.72 23.22 -1.72
N LYS A 120 -82.68 24.05 -0.67
CA LYS A 120 -81.51 24.11 0.22
C LYS A 120 -81.32 22.82 1.03
N ILE A 121 -82.40 22.21 1.50
CA ILE A 121 -82.34 20.92 2.20
C ILE A 121 -81.85 19.80 1.26
N ASN A 122 -82.44 19.70 0.07
CA ASN A 122 -82.05 18.70 -0.93
C ASN A 122 -80.60 18.87 -1.36
N SER A 123 -80.18 20.10 -1.70
CA SER A 123 -78.77 20.38 -2.06
C SER A 123 -77.79 20.11 -0.91
N GLY A 124 -78.17 20.39 0.34
CA GLY A 124 -77.37 20.07 1.52
C GLY A 124 -77.21 18.56 1.72
N TYR A 125 -78.30 17.81 1.59
CA TYR A 125 -78.32 16.34 1.63
C TYR A 125 -77.45 15.74 0.52
N ASP A 126 -77.68 16.14 -0.73
CA ASP A 126 -76.96 15.62 -1.90
C ASP A 126 -75.47 15.96 -1.83
N SER A 127 -75.12 17.17 -1.37
CA SER A 127 -73.74 17.59 -1.14
C SER A 127 -73.04 16.70 -0.10
N ALA A 128 -73.70 16.42 1.04
CA ALA A 128 -73.13 15.60 2.10
C ALA A 128 -73.01 14.12 1.68
N LEU A 129 -74.00 13.60 0.95
CA LEU A 129 -73.99 12.26 0.39
C LEU A 129 -72.87 12.09 -0.65
N LEU A 130 -72.72 13.06 -1.55
CA LEU A 130 -71.65 13.07 -2.55
C LEU A 130 -70.28 13.12 -1.89
N PHE A 131 -70.10 13.98 -0.87
CA PHE A 131 -68.88 14.07 -0.08
C PHE A 131 -68.51 12.71 0.55
N ARG A 132 -69.47 12.08 1.26
CA ARG A 132 -69.29 10.75 1.89
C ARG A 132 -68.97 9.66 0.87
N LYS A 133 -69.49 9.76 -0.35
CA LYS A 133 -69.23 8.80 -1.44
C LYS A 133 -67.84 8.98 -2.06
N LYS A 134 -67.35 10.20 -2.19
CA LYS A 134 -66.12 10.51 -2.96
C LYS A 134 -64.85 10.58 -2.09
N ILE A 135 -64.93 11.17 -0.90
CA ILE A 135 -63.77 11.43 -0.04
C ILE A 135 -63.03 10.15 0.44
N PRO A 136 -63.70 9.04 0.83
CA PRO A 136 -62.99 7.84 1.31
C PRO A 136 -61.98 7.27 0.32
N ALA A 137 -62.31 7.24 -0.98
CA ALA A 137 -61.42 6.75 -2.00
C ALA A 137 -60.20 7.67 -2.19
N ILE A 138 -60.40 9.00 -2.10
CA ILE A 138 -59.33 9.99 -2.18
C ILE A 138 -58.39 9.86 -0.98
N TYR A 139 -58.95 9.81 0.23
CA TYR A 139 -58.18 9.66 1.47
C TYR A 139 -57.38 8.35 1.49
N LEU A 140 -57.98 7.24 1.05
CA LEU A 140 -57.29 5.96 0.96
C LEU A 140 -56.13 6.00 -0.04
N ALA A 141 -56.33 6.57 -1.23
CA ALA A 141 -55.28 6.71 -2.22
C ALA A 141 -54.13 7.59 -1.71
N PHE A 142 -54.46 8.74 -1.10
CA PHE A 142 -53.49 9.63 -0.47
C PHE A 142 -52.68 8.90 0.61
N THR A 143 -53.35 8.32 1.61
CA THR A 143 -52.69 7.67 2.75
C THR A 143 -51.80 6.51 2.29
N LYS A 144 -52.27 5.69 1.34
CA LYS A 144 -51.45 4.61 0.77
C LYS A 144 -50.23 5.14 0.04
N SER A 145 -50.36 6.22 -0.75
CA SER A 145 -49.21 6.81 -1.44
C SER A 145 -48.10 7.25 -0.47
N VAL A 146 -48.49 7.90 0.63
CA VAL A 146 -47.55 8.34 1.69
C VAL A 146 -46.91 7.14 2.38
N ASN A 147 -47.70 6.16 2.83
CA ASN A 147 -47.20 5.02 3.59
C ASN A 147 -46.21 4.17 2.76
N PHE A 148 -46.52 3.90 1.49
CA PHE A 148 -45.63 3.15 0.62
C PHE A 148 -44.35 3.91 0.30
N TYR A 149 -44.43 5.24 0.17
CA TYR A 149 -43.23 6.05 -0.04
C TYR A 149 -42.32 6.03 1.20
N ASP A 150 -42.90 6.23 2.39
CA ASP A 150 -42.18 6.17 3.67
C ASP A 150 -41.50 4.80 3.87
N GLN A 151 -42.19 3.71 3.51
CA GLN A 151 -41.59 2.36 3.51
C GLN A 151 -40.38 2.25 2.57
N ALA A 152 -40.47 2.81 1.36
CA ALA A 152 -39.35 2.83 0.40
C ALA A 152 -38.16 3.62 0.97
N VAL A 153 -38.40 4.82 1.52
CA VAL A 153 -37.37 5.68 2.13
C VAL A 153 -36.69 4.99 3.30
N ARG A 154 -37.46 4.39 4.22
CA ARG A 154 -36.91 3.68 5.39
C ARG A 154 -36.06 2.49 5.00
N THR A 155 -36.52 1.71 4.02
CA THR A 155 -35.77 0.54 3.55
C THR A 155 -34.49 0.98 2.81
N PHE A 156 -34.57 2.05 2.01
CA PHE A 156 -33.40 2.66 1.36
C PHE A 156 -32.40 3.18 2.39
N ALA A 157 -32.86 3.91 3.42
CA ALA A 157 -32.02 4.42 4.50
C ALA A 157 -31.28 3.26 5.22
N ALA A 158 -31.98 2.18 5.56
CA ALA A 158 -31.37 1.01 6.18
C ALA A 158 -30.27 0.38 5.29
N VAL A 159 -30.49 0.28 3.98
CA VAL A 159 -29.46 -0.19 3.03
C VAL A 159 -28.26 0.77 3.01
N THR A 160 -28.49 2.09 2.98
CA THR A 160 -27.41 3.08 2.97
C THR A 160 -26.64 3.21 4.28
N GLU A 161 -27.22 2.77 5.39
CA GLU A 161 -26.55 2.67 6.69
C GLU A 161 -25.67 1.42 6.76
N GLU A 162 -26.13 0.30 6.20
CA GLU A 162 -25.38 -0.96 6.18
C GLU A 162 -24.15 -0.91 5.26
N PHE A 163 -24.27 -0.26 4.10
CA PHE A 163 -23.17 -0.18 3.11
C PHE A 163 -22.56 1.21 3.08
N SER A 164 -21.30 1.32 3.53
CA SER A 164 -20.66 2.63 3.74
C SER A 164 -20.39 3.41 2.45
N THR A 165 -20.16 2.68 1.35
CA THR A 165 -19.86 3.19 0.01
C THR A 165 -20.69 2.46 -1.04
N ILE A 166 -20.87 3.08 -2.22
CA ILE A 166 -21.60 2.45 -3.31
C ILE A 166 -20.84 1.23 -3.85
N GLU A 167 -19.51 1.26 -3.81
CA GLU A 167 -18.67 0.12 -4.16
C GLU A 167 -18.85 -1.05 -3.19
N ASP A 168 -19.00 -0.79 -1.89
CA ASP A 168 -19.32 -1.86 -0.92
C ASP A 168 -20.67 -2.48 -1.22
N LEU A 169 -21.68 -1.67 -1.53
CA LEU A 169 -23.02 -2.13 -1.91
C LEU A 169 -22.95 -3.05 -3.14
N TYR A 170 -22.15 -2.69 -4.15
CA TYR A 170 -21.96 -3.52 -5.33
C TYR A 170 -21.19 -4.82 -5.04
N MET A 171 -20.13 -4.75 -4.24
CA MET A 171 -19.24 -5.88 -3.98
C MET A 171 -19.81 -6.87 -2.95
N LEU A 172 -20.69 -6.42 -2.07
CA LEU A 172 -21.36 -7.25 -1.06
C LEU A 172 -22.78 -7.65 -1.48
N TYR A 173 -23.13 -7.44 -2.75
CA TYR A 173 -24.42 -7.83 -3.29
C TYR A 173 -24.66 -9.34 -3.15
N ASP A 174 -25.74 -9.67 -2.45
CA ASP A 174 -26.24 -11.03 -2.20
C ASP A 174 -27.77 -11.07 -2.36
N GLU A 175 -28.36 -12.26 -2.17
CA GLU A 175 -29.82 -12.46 -2.29
C GLU A 175 -30.61 -11.63 -1.27
N ARG A 176 -30.06 -11.45 -0.05
CA ARG A 176 -30.71 -10.67 1.02
C ARG A 176 -30.81 -9.19 0.62
N LEU A 177 -29.72 -8.61 0.09
CA LEU A 177 -29.73 -7.24 -0.42
C LEU A 177 -30.66 -7.13 -1.63
N ASP A 178 -30.66 -8.10 -2.55
CA ASP A 178 -31.59 -8.08 -3.70
C ASP A 178 -33.07 -8.07 -3.26
N HIS A 179 -33.42 -8.80 -2.20
CA HIS A 179 -34.76 -8.74 -1.61
C HIS A 179 -35.08 -7.36 -1.03
N GLN A 180 -34.13 -6.72 -0.33
CA GLN A 180 -34.31 -5.35 0.17
C GLN A 180 -34.50 -4.35 -0.97
N LEU A 181 -33.69 -4.44 -2.03
CA LEU A 181 -33.82 -3.60 -3.24
C LEU A 181 -35.17 -3.84 -3.96
N THR A 182 -35.63 -5.09 -4.01
CA THR A 182 -36.97 -5.43 -4.53
C THR A 182 -38.06 -4.76 -3.72
N ASN A 183 -37.98 -4.81 -2.39
CA ASN A 183 -38.96 -4.17 -1.51
C ASN A 183 -38.97 -2.64 -1.67
N ILE A 184 -37.80 -2.00 -1.80
CA ILE A 184 -37.67 -0.57 -2.11
C ILE A 184 -38.41 -0.23 -3.40
N LYS A 185 -38.12 -0.97 -4.48
CA LYS A 185 -38.74 -0.76 -5.79
C LYS A 185 -40.26 -0.94 -5.75
N LEU A 186 -40.74 -2.06 -5.19
CA LEU A 186 -42.18 -2.36 -5.09
C LEU A 186 -42.93 -1.32 -4.26
N SER A 187 -42.33 -0.86 -3.16
CA SER A 187 -42.92 0.17 -2.31
C SER A 187 -43.00 1.51 -3.04
N TYR A 188 -41.94 1.92 -3.73
CA TYR A 188 -41.94 3.13 -4.54
C TYR A 188 -42.96 3.07 -5.69
N ASP A 189 -42.95 1.99 -6.49
CA ASP A 189 -43.88 1.83 -7.62
C ASP A 189 -45.34 1.85 -7.13
N SER A 190 -45.62 1.21 -6.00
CA SER A 190 -46.94 1.25 -5.34
C SER A 190 -47.32 2.67 -4.92
N SER A 191 -46.38 3.43 -4.35
CA SER A 191 -46.61 4.83 -3.98
C SER A 191 -47.02 5.67 -5.19
N VAL A 192 -46.30 5.56 -6.30
CA VAL A 192 -46.57 6.29 -7.55
C VAL A 192 -47.95 5.91 -8.12
N ILE A 193 -48.31 4.62 -8.11
CA ILE A 193 -49.65 4.16 -8.54
C ILE A 193 -50.75 4.83 -7.70
N TYR A 194 -50.62 4.81 -6.37
CA TYR A 194 -51.63 5.42 -5.49
C TYR A 194 -51.63 6.95 -5.55
N LEU A 195 -50.49 7.59 -5.80
CA LEU A 195 -50.40 9.03 -5.99
C LEU A 195 -51.10 9.44 -7.28
N ASN A 196 -50.85 8.75 -8.39
CA ASN A 196 -51.58 8.96 -9.64
C ASN A 196 -53.09 8.75 -9.46
N LYS A 197 -53.48 7.73 -8.68
CA LYS A 197 -54.89 7.51 -8.37
C LYS A 197 -55.50 8.65 -7.55
N TYR A 198 -54.77 9.18 -6.59
CA TYR A 198 -55.16 10.34 -5.80
C TYR A 198 -55.35 11.58 -6.68
N LEU A 199 -54.42 11.85 -7.62
CA LEU A 199 -54.53 12.94 -8.59
C LEU A 199 -55.73 12.78 -9.52
N GLU A 200 -55.96 11.57 -10.02
CA GLU A 200 -57.14 11.25 -10.84
C GLU A 200 -58.45 11.53 -10.08
N LEU A 201 -58.55 11.07 -8.83
CA LEU A 201 -59.77 11.23 -8.03
C LEU A 201 -60.00 12.68 -7.60
N THR A 202 -58.95 13.43 -7.27
CA THR A 202 -59.05 14.86 -6.93
C THR A 202 -59.36 15.73 -8.14
N SER A 203 -58.94 15.35 -9.35
CA SER A 203 -59.39 16.03 -10.57
C SER A 203 -60.90 15.86 -10.82
N LYS A 204 -61.45 14.68 -10.52
CA LYS A 204 -62.88 14.36 -10.65
C LYS A 204 -63.74 14.95 -9.53
N TYR A 205 -63.17 15.14 -8.35
CA TYR A 205 -63.81 15.77 -7.19
C TYR A 205 -62.81 16.70 -6.50
N PRO A 206 -62.68 17.95 -6.96
CA PRO A 206 -61.72 18.91 -6.43
C PRO A 206 -61.92 19.17 -4.94
N ILE A 207 -60.87 18.93 -4.16
CA ILE A 207 -60.84 19.27 -2.74
C ILE A 207 -60.25 20.67 -2.61
N LYS A 208 -60.88 21.51 -1.79
CA LYS A 208 -60.44 22.88 -1.52
C LYS A 208 -58.99 22.85 -1.01
N ARG A 209 -58.12 23.70 -1.58
CA ARG A 209 -56.68 23.85 -1.27
C ARG A 209 -55.72 22.82 -1.87
N TYR A 210 -56.21 21.76 -2.54
CA TYR A 210 -55.35 20.72 -3.10
C TYR A 210 -55.46 20.65 -4.63
N GLN A 211 -54.40 21.06 -5.31
CA GLN A 211 -54.13 20.77 -6.73
C GLN A 211 -52.66 20.36 -6.89
N PRO A 212 -52.28 19.18 -6.35
CA PRO A 212 -50.90 18.80 -6.32
C PRO A 212 -50.42 18.38 -7.72
N THR A 213 -49.20 18.76 -8.04
CA THR A 213 -48.40 18.19 -9.13
C THR A 213 -47.18 17.53 -8.52
N PHE A 214 -46.63 16.51 -9.18
CA PHE A 214 -45.40 15.87 -8.69
C PHE A 214 -44.34 15.75 -9.77
N GLN A 215 -43.09 15.80 -9.32
CA GLN A 215 -41.90 15.58 -10.14
C GLN A 215 -41.07 14.44 -9.54
N ILE A 216 -40.39 13.72 -10.42
CA ILE A 216 -39.52 12.59 -10.07
C ILE A 216 -38.07 13.03 -10.23
N GLN A 217 -37.28 12.88 -9.16
CA GLN A 217 -35.87 13.23 -9.09
C GLN A 217 -35.00 11.96 -9.10
N PRO A 218 -33.90 11.91 -9.87
CA PRO A 218 -33.01 10.76 -9.86
C PRO A 218 -32.16 10.72 -8.58
N VAL A 219 -31.80 9.51 -8.12
CA VAL A 219 -30.80 9.33 -7.06
C VAL A 219 -29.43 9.18 -7.72
N VAL A 220 -28.62 10.24 -7.70
CA VAL A 220 -27.31 10.29 -8.39
C VAL A 220 -26.18 10.06 -7.40
N THR A 221 -26.23 10.76 -6.25
CA THR A 221 -25.18 10.73 -5.24
C THR A 221 -25.58 9.84 -4.06
N TYR A 222 -24.92 8.70 -3.95
CA TYR A 222 -25.15 7.74 -2.88
C TYR A 222 -24.98 8.38 -1.49
N ARG A 223 -25.96 8.17 -0.60
CA ARG A 223 -26.03 8.73 0.77
C ARG A 223 -26.23 10.25 0.87
N LEU A 224 -26.43 10.97 -0.23
CA LEU A 224 -26.89 12.37 -0.20
C LEU A 224 -28.31 12.47 -0.75
N ASP A 225 -28.55 11.83 -1.89
CA ASP A 225 -29.87 11.78 -2.51
C ASP A 225 -30.72 10.67 -1.87
N GLY A 226 -32.04 10.85 -1.83
CA GLY A 226 -32.96 9.81 -1.36
C GLY A 226 -33.08 9.65 0.16
N LEU A 227 -32.38 10.45 0.98
CA LEU A 227 -32.43 10.37 2.46
C LEU A 227 -33.38 11.38 3.12
N LEU A 228 -34.04 12.25 2.34
CA LEU A 228 -35.02 13.19 2.88
C LEU A 228 -36.27 12.42 3.36
N THR A 229 -36.40 12.28 4.68
CA THR A 229 -37.50 11.54 5.34
C THR A 229 -38.81 12.32 5.42
N THR A 230 -38.79 13.63 5.17
CA THR A 230 -39.97 14.49 5.30
C THR A 230 -40.35 15.12 3.96
N ILE A 231 -40.99 14.32 3.10
CA ILE A 231 -41.62 14.84 1.87
C ILE A 231 -43.04 15.32 2.22
N ASN A 232 -43.33 16.58 1.91
CA ASN A 232 -44.66 17.14 2.16
C ASN A 232 -45.63 16.76 1.03
N PHE A 233 -46.34 15.64 1.19
CA PHE A 233 -47.37 15.19 0.26
C PHE A 233 -48.63 16.09 0.23
N LEU A 234 -48.77 17.01 1.20
CA LEU A 234 -49.85 18.01 1.22
C LEU A 234 -49.46 19.28 0.46
N GLY A 235 -48.21 19.40 0.01
CA GLY A 235 -47.73 20.52 -0.79
C GLY A 235 -48.31 20.56 -2.20
N ARG A 236 -48.29 21.73 -2.82
CA ARG A 236 -48.69 21.90 -4.23
C ARG A 236 -47.73 21.20 -5.20
N GLU A 237 -46.44 21.17 -4.86
CA GLU A 237 -45.40 20.52 -5.64
C GLU A 237 -44.76 19.42 -4.79
N ILE A 238 -44.96 18.17 -5.19
CA ILE A 238 -44.41 17.00 -4.52
C ILE A 238 -43.17 16.55 -5.31
N SER A 239 -42.01 16.48 -4.65
CA SER A 239 -40.79 15.96 -5.28
C SER A 239 -40.50 14.58 -4.72
N LEU A 240 -40.50 13.56 -5.57
CA LEU A 240 -40.22 12.17 -5.18
C LEU A 240 -38.88 11.70 -5.75
N TRP A 241 -38.12 10.92 -4.99
CA TRP A 241 -36.91 10.27 -5.48
C TRP A 241 -37.24 8.99 -6.23
N ASN A 242 -36.56 8.75 -7.36
CA ASN A 242 -36.77 7.60 -8.22
C ASN A 242 -36.02 6.37 -7.71
N TYR A 243 -36.52 5.76 -6.63
CA TYR A 243 -35.88 4.56 -6.08
C TYR A 243 -35.94 3.36 -7.04
N ALA A 244 -36.96 3.27 -7.89
CA ALA A 244 -37.07 2.19 -8.85
C ALA A 244 -35.96 2.20 -9.91
N ASP A 245 -35.61 3.39 -10.41
CA ASP A 245 -34.51 3.53 -11.36
C ASP A 245 -33.16 3.29 -10.69
N TRP A 246 -32.95 3.83 -9.48
CA TRP A 246 -31.74 3.57 -8.69
C TRP A 246 -31.51 2.06 -8.45
N VAL A 247 -32.54 1.32 -8.04
CA VAL A 247 -32.47 -0.15 -7.88
C VAL A 247 -32.08 -0.83 -9.19
N ASN A 248 -32.67 -0.41 -10.31
CA ASN A 248 -32.34 -0.97 -11.63
C ASN A 248 -30.87 -0.70 -12.01
N GLN A 249 -30.36 0.50 -11.74
CA GLN A 249 -28.97 0.87 -11.99
C GLN A 249 -27.99 0.05 -11.14
N VAL A 250 -28.30 -0.16 -9.85
CA VAL A 250 -27.52 -1.03 -8.97
C VAL A 250 -27.43 -2.44 -9.55
N ARG A 251 -28.58 -3.03 -9.91
CA ARG A 251 -28.63 -4.38 -10.51
C ARG A 251 -27.85 -4.45 -11.83
N ALA A 252 -27.99 -3.46 -12.70
CA ALA A 252 -27.27 -3.39 -13.95
C ALA A 252 -25.74 -3.34 -13.73
N LYS A 253 -25.29 -2.58 -12.72
CA LYS A 253 -23.87 -2.47 -12.37
C LYS A 253 -23.31 -3.79 -11.83
N VAL A 254 -24.07 -4.47 -10.97
CA VAL A 254 -23.70 -5.76 -10.38
C VAL A 254 -23.65 -6.86 -11.45
N ASN A 255 -24.72 -6.98 -12.24
CA ASN A 255 -24.87 -8.04 -13.24
C ASN A 255 -24.03 -7.81 -14.51
N GLY A 256 -23.60 -6.58 -14.76
CA GLY A 256 -22.66 -6.24 -15.83
C GLY A 256 -21.23 -6.20 -15.30
N GLU A 257 -20.80 -5.00 -14.87
CA GLU A 257 -19.38 -4.73 -14.62
C GLU A 257 -18.78 -5.57 -13.48
N VAL A 258 -19.48 -5.77 -12.36
CA VAL A 258 -18.96 -6.54 -11.23
C VAL A 258 -18.88 -8.03 -11.58
N ALA A 259 -19.91 -8.58 -12.21
CA ALA A 259 -19.94 -9.96 -12.68
C ALA A 259 -18.81 -10.23 -13.69
N ASP A 260 -18.63 -9.34 -14.68
CA ASP A 260 -17.55 -9.43 -15.67
C ASP A 260 -16.17 -9.36 -15.01
N MET A 261 -15.99 -8.46 -14.03
CA MET A 261 -14.74 -8.34 -13.28
C MET A 261 -14.44 -9.63 -12.51
N ARG A 262 -15.43 -10.20 -11.80
CA ARG A 262 -15.28 -11.46 -11.05
C ARG A 262 -14.92 -12.62 -11.97
N LYS A 263 -15.60 -12.74 -13.11
CA LYS A 263 -15.31 -13.77 -14.13
C LYS A 263 -13.90 -13.63 -14.71
N LYS A 264 -13.48 -12.40 -15.05
CA LYS A 264 -12.12 -12.15 -15.56
C LYS A 264 -11.06 -12.48 -14.52
N MET A 265 -11.30 -12.14 -13.26
CA MET A 265 -10.43 -12.48 -12.14
C MET A 265 -10.29 -14.00 -11.97
N GLU A 266 -11.40 -14.74 -11.98
CA GLU A 266 -11.41 -16.20 -11.92
C GLU A 266 -10.62 -16.84 -13.07
N ILE A 267 -10.85 -16.39 -14.30
CA ILE A 267 -10.14 -16.88 -15.49
C ILE A 267 -8.64 -16.59 -15.38
N THR A 268 -8.28 -15.37 -14.99
CA THR A 268 -6.87 -14.95 -14.85
C THR A 268 -6.19 -15.78 -13.77
N ASN A 269 -6.82 -15.94 -12.60
CA ASN A 269 -6.27 -16.76 -11.52
C ASN A 269 -6.05 -18.21 -11.96
N ARG A 270 -7.05 -18.81 -12.63
CA ARG A 270 -6.96 -20.19 -13.10
C ARG A 270 -5.81 -20.37 -14.09
N LYS A 271 -5.67 -19.47 -15.07
CA LYS A 271 -4.55 -19.52 -16.03
C LYS A 271 -3.20 -19.40 -15.33
N MET A 272 -3.07 -18.53 -14.33
CA MET A 272 -1.84 -18.40 -13.55
C MET A 272 -1.53 -19.70 -12.79
N ASP A 273 -2.54 -20.35 -12.21
CA ASP A 273 -2.37 -21.63 -11.51
C ASP A 273 -2.00 -22.76 -12.47
N GLU A 274 -2.63 -22.84 -13.64
CA GLU A 274 -2.30 -23.78 -14.72
C GLU A 274 -0.87 -23.57 -15.22
N ASN A 275 -0.47 -22.31 -15.46
CA ASN A 275 0.89 -21.96 -15.86
C ASN A 275 1.92 -22.34 -14.79
N LEU A 276 1.66 -22.04 -13.51
CA LEU A 276 2.57 -22.41 -12.42
C LEU A 276 2.72 -23.93 -12.29
N ALA A 277 1.64 -24.69 -12.46
CA ALA A 277 1.70 -26.15 -12.49
C ALA A 277 2.53 -26.65 -13.67
N TYR A 278 2.30 -26.12 -14.87
CA TYR A 278 3.05 -26.49 -16.08
C TYR A 278 4.53 -26.13 -15.96
N ILE A 279 4.87 -24.94 -15.46
CA ILE A 279 6.25 -24.52 -15.22
C ILE A 279 6.91 -25.49 -14.25
N LYS A 280 6.22 -25.95 -13.20
CA LYS A 280 6.76 -26.90 -12.22
C LYS A 280 7.07 -28.26 -12.83
N GLU A 281 6.18 -28.80 -13.67
CA GLU A 281 6.32 -30.14 -14.27
C GLU A 281 7.25 -30.17 -15.49
N SER A 282 7.28 -29.10 -16.29
CA SER A 282 8.08 -29.06 -17.52
C SER A 282 9.57 -28.85 -17.26
N ALA A 283 10.40 -29.58 -18.01
CA ALA A 283 11.86 -29.44 -17.99
C ALA A 283 12.38 -28.43 -19.04
N THR A 284 11.66 -28.25 -20.16
CA THR A 284 12.00 -27.32 -21.24
C THR A 284 10.73 -26.71 -21.85
N GLY A 285 10.84 -25.51 -22.46
CA GLY A 285 9.73 -24.84 -23.13
C GLY A 285 8.73 -24.21 -22.16
N PHE A 286 9.09 -23.09 -21.54
CA PHE A 286 8.24 -22.42 -20.56
C PHE A 286 7.16 -21.54 -21.23
N PRO A 287 5.92 -21.52 -20.71
CA PRO A 287 4.88 -20.64 -21.20
C PRO A 287 5.24 -19.19 -20.87
N ILE A 288 4.72 -18.26 -21.66
CA ILE A 288 4.83 -16.83 -21.36
C ILE A 288 4.05 -16.58 -20.05
N PRO A 289 4.66 -15.97 -19.03
CA PRO A 289 3.97 -15.65 -17.78
C PRO A 289 2.67 -14.88 -18.04
N GLU A 290 1.56 -15.36 -17.46
CA GLU A 290 0.28 -14.66 -17.57
C GLU A 290 0.34 -13.39 -16.71
N LYS A 291 0.02 -12.25 -17.32
CA LYS A 291 -0.01 -10.95 -16.65
C LYS A 291 -1.42 -10.57 -16.26
N VAL A 292 -1.55 -9.80 -15.17
CA VAL A 292 -2.84 -9.21 -14.82
C VAL A 292 -3.21 -8.16 -15.85
N ASP A 293 -4.36 -8.36 -16.51
CA ASP A 293 -4.91 -7.40 -17.46
C ASP A 293 -5.08 -6.00 -16.82
N LYS A 294 -4.72 -4.95 -17.58
CA LYS A 294 -4.74 -3.56 -17.09
C LYS A 294 -6.15 -3.12 -16.70
N GLN A 295 -7.17 -3.53 -17.46
CA GLN A 295 -8.56 -3.19 -17.16
C GLN A 295 -9.03 -3.91 -15.89
N LEU A 296 -8.67 -5.19 -15.71
CA LEU A 296 -8.96 -5.93 -14.48
C LEU A 296 -8.30 -5.27 -13.26
N ARG A 297 -7.02 -4.88 -13.35
CA ARG A 297 -6.30 -4.16 -12.29
C ARG A 297 -7.00 -2.85 -11.93
N TYR A 298 -7.41 -2.06 -12.93
CA TYR A 298 -8.14 -0.82 -12.74
C TYR A 298 -9.49 -1.05 -12.05
N ASN A 299 -10.28 -2.01 -12.55
CA ASN A 299 -11.60 -2.30 -12.00
C ASN A 299 -11.52 -2.80 -10.55
N LEU A 300 -10.59 -3.72 -10.23
CA LEU A 300 -10.38 -4.21 -8.88
C LEU A 300 -9.96 -3.08 -7.92
N ASN A 301 -9.02 -2.22 -8.33
CA ASN A 301 -8.61 -1.08 -7.48
C ASN A 301 -9.73 -0.05 -7.27
N ARG A 302 -10.59 0.15 -8.29
CA ARG A 302 -11.73 1.07 -8.20
C ARG A 302 -12.82 0.54 -7.26
N MET A 303 -13.19 -0.74 -7.39
CA MET A 303 -14.27 -1.35 -6.59
C MET A 303 -13.81 -1.80 -5.20
N ASP A 304 -12.53 -2.15 -5.05
CA ASP A 304 -11.97 -2.70 -3.82
C ASP A 304 -10.55 -2.14 -3.58
N ARG A 305 -10.47 -0.93 -3.04
CA ARG A 305 -9.19 -0.27 -2.71
C ARG A 305 -8.32 -1.20 -1.86
N GLN A 306 -7.05 -1.36 -2.24
CA GLN A 306 -6.13 -2.31 -1.59
C GLN A 306 -6.68 -3.75 -1.58
N SER A 307 -7.16 -4.21 -2.73
CA SER A 307 -7.76 -5.55 -2.85
C SER A 307 -6.75 -6.65 -2.47
N ALA A 308 -7.19 -7.57 -1.61
CA ALA A 308 -6.41 -8.78 -1.29
C ALA A 308 -6.21 -9.62 -2.56
N LEU A 309 -7.23 -9.72 -3.42
CA LEU A 309 -7.16 -10.55 -4.63
C LEU A 309 -6.26 -9.94 -5.70
N LEU A 310 -6.22 -8.62 -5.85
CA LEU A 310 -5.23 -8.01 -6.74
C LEU A 310 -3.80 -8.31 -6.27
N SER A 311 -3.56 -8.23 -4.95
CA SER A 311 -2.24 -8.52 -4.36
C SER A 311 -1.82 -9.99 -4.54
N LEU A 312 -2.80 -10.91 -4.46
CA LEU A 312 -2.60 -12.31 -4.77
C LEU A 312 -2.21 -12.52 -6.24
N LEU A 313 -2.91 -11.87 -7.18
CA LEU A 313 -2.60 -11.95 -8.60
C LEU A 313 -1.22 -11.35 -8.90
N ASP A 314 -0.85 -10.24 -8.26
CA ASP A 314 0.48 -9.62 -8.39
C ASP A 314 1.59 -10.55 -7.91
N TYR A 315 1.37 -11.24 -6.78
CA TYR A 315 2.28 -12.27 -6.30
C TYR A 315 2.41 -13.43 -7.29
N LYS A 316 1.29 -13.93 -7.83
CA LYS A 316 1.29 -15.05 -8.80
C LYS A 316 1.92 -14.67 -10.15
N GLU A 317 1.68 -13.46 -10.64
CA GLU A 317 2.34 -12.89 -11.82
C GLU A 317 3.86 -12.93 -11.61
N TYR A 318 4.34 -12.37 -10.49
CA TYR A 318 5.76 -12.34 -10.18
C TYR A 318 6.35 -13.74 -9.92
N LYS A 319 5.59 -14.64 -9.30
CA LYS A 319 6.04 -16.02 -9.05
C LYS A 319 6.30 -16.78 -10.34
N GLN A 320 5.42 -16.64 -11.35
CA GLN A 320 5.65 -17.27 -12.65
C GLN A 320 6.97 -16.80 -13.27
N GLU A 321 7.25 -15.49 -13.23
CA GLU A 321 8.49 -14.93 -13.77
C GLU A 321 9.74 -15.54 -13.10
N ILE A 322 9.75 -15.61 -11.76
CA ILE A 322 10.86 -16.19 -11.00
C ILE A 322 11.07 -17.66 -11.34
N GLU A 323 10.01 -18.46 -11.40
CA GLU A 323 10.11 -19.91 -11.63
C GLU A 323 10.61 -20.21 -13.06
N VAL A 324 10.17 -19.44 -14.06
CA VAL A 324 10.69 -19.54 -15.43
C VAL A 324 12.16 -19.19 -15.47
N GLU A 325 12.54 -18.09 -14.83
CA GLU A 325 13.91 -17.62 -14.82
C GLU A 325 14.85 -18.60 -14.12
N ALA A 326 14.46 -19.10 -12.94
CA ALA A 326 15.21 -20.09 -12.17
C ALA A 326 15.45 -21.40 -12.93
N LYS A 327 14.48 -21.84 -13.75
CA LYS A 327 14.66 -23.03 -14.59
C LYS A 327 15.43 -22.75 -15.88
N SER A 328 15.35 -21.55 -16.43
CA SER A 328 16.06 -21.17 -17.67
C SER A 328 17.56 -20.95 -17.46
N LYS A 329 17.97 -20.55 -16.25
CA LYS A 329 19.36 -20.23 -15.91
C LYS A 329 19.98 -21.41 -15.15
N THR A 330 20.87 -22.14 -15.82
CA THR A 330 21.63 -23.23 -15.19
C THR A 330 22.89 -22.71 -14.51
N LEU A 331 23.16 -23.26 -13.32
CA LEU A 331 24.43 -23.05 -12.64
C LEU A 331 25.50 -23.93 -13.30
N ASP A 332 26.69 -23.38 -13.49
CA ASP A 332 27.86 -24.13 -13.93
C ASP A 332 28.25 -25.14 -12.84
N THR A 333 28.86 -26.27 -13.22
CA THR A 333 29.29 -27.31 -12.25
C THR A 333 30.41 -26.85 -11.33
N LEU A 334 31.23 -25.90 -11.79
CA LEU A 334 32.29 -25.29 -11.01
C LEU A 334 31.83 -23.98 -10.37
N PRO A 335 32.37 -23.63 -9.19
CA PRO A 335 32.17 -22.31 -8.61
C PRO A 335 32.70 -21.20 -9.53
N THR A 336 31.84 -20.28 -9.95
CA THR A 336 32.16 -19.18 -10.87
C THR A 336 31.52 -17.87 -10.39
N VAL A 337 32.09 -16.73 -10.80
CA VAL A 337 31.49 -15.41 -10.56
C VAL A 337 30.05 -15.38 -11.03
N ARG A 338 29.78 -15.91 -12.24
CA ARG A 338 28.44 -16.02 -12.83
C ARG A 338 27.47 -16.78 -11.91
N ASN A 339 27.88 -17.92 -11.36
CA ASN A 339 27.03 -18.67 -10.42
C ASN A 339 26.67 -17.84 -9.19
N ALA A 340 27.64 -17.12 -8.63
CA ALA A 340 27.39 -16.25 -7.49
C ALA A 340 26.47 -15.06 -7.84
N GLU A 341 26.58 -14.49 -9.04
CA GLU A 341 25.66 -13.45 -9.52
C GLU A 341 24.23 -13.96 -9.65
N LEU A 342 24.03 -15.13 -10.28
CA LEU A 342 22.72 -15.75 -10.45
C LEU A 342 22.05 -16.08 -9.11
N LEU A 343 22.80 -16.68 -8.19
CA LEU A 343 22.29 -16.98 -6.85
C LEU A 343 21.92 -15.71 -6.07
N SER A 344 22.70 -14.64 -6.26
CA SER A 344 22.42 -13.33 -5.67
C SER A 344 21.13 -12.73 -6.21
N GLU A 345 20.90 -12.83 -7.52
CA GLU A 345 19.67 -12.42 -8.18
C GLU A 345 18.46 -13.18 -7.61
N PHE A 346 18.55 -14.51 -7.49
CA PHE A 346 17.48 -15.31 -6.90
C PHE A 346 17.19 -14.96 -5.42
N ILE A 347 18.20 -14.56 -4.65
CA ILE A 347 18.00 -14.07 -3.28
C ILE A 347 17.18 -12.76 -3.27
N TYR A 348 17.47 -11.82 -4.17
CA TYR A 348 16.66 -10.60 -4.31
C TYR A 348 15.23 -10.89 -4.74
N GLN A 349 15.07 -11.81 -5.68
CA GLN A 349 13.77 -12.24 -6.16
C GLN A 349 12.92 -12.85 -5.04
N ASN A 350 13.50 -13.73 -4.23
CA ASN A 350 12.85 -14.29 -3.05
C ASN A 350 12.40 -13.20 -2.07
N ARG A 351 13.24 -12.18 -1.79
CA ARG A 351 12.88 -11.06 -0.91
C ARG A 351 11.73 -10.23 -1.47
N ARG A 352 11.71 -9.98 -2.78
CA ARG A 352 10.60 -9.25 -3.43
C ARG A 352 9.31 -10.08 -3.42
N ALA A 353 9.40 -11.39 -3.65
CA ALA A 353 8.26 -12.30 -3.57
C ALA A 353 7.68 -12.34 -2.15
N ASP A 354 8.53 -12.42 -1.12
CA ASP A 354 8.11 -12.35 0.28
C ASP A 354 7.45 -11.00 0.61
N THR A 355 7.95 -9.89 0.05
CA THR A 355 7.32 -8.57 0.21
C THR A 355 5.91 -8.54 -0.37
N LEU A 356 5.71 -9.01 -1.60
CA LEU A 356 4.40 -9.10 -2.24
C LEU A 356 3.44 -10.01 -1.46
N LEU A 357 3.97 -11.14 -0.96
CA LEU A 357 3.19 -12.09 -0.19
C LEU A 357 2.80 -11.53 1.19
N ASN A 358 3.68 -10.79 1.86
CA ASN A 358 3.39 -10.08 3.10
C ASN A 358 2.33 -8.99 2.88
N GLU A 359 2.37 -8.26 1.76
CA GLU A 359 1.31 -7.32 1.39
C GLU A 359 -0.03 -8.02 1.18
N PHE A 360 -0.03 -9.16 0.47
CA PHE A 360 -1.22 -9.99 0.30
C PHE A 360 -1.77 -10.44 1.66
N SER A 361 -0.95 -11.06 2.51
CA SER A 361 -1.32 -11.53 3.84
C SER A 361 -1.93 -10.43 4.72
N LYS A 362 -1.32 -9.23 4.71
CA LYS A 362 -1.83 -8.07 5.47
C LYS A 362 -3.20 -7.58 5.00
N ARG A 363 -3.54 -7.76 3.72
CA ARG A 363 -4.81 -7.33 3.14
C ARG A 363 -5.95 -8.34 3.33
N ILE A 364 -5.66 -9.55 3.81
CA ILE A 364 -6.68 -10.55 4.14
C ILE A 364 -7.43 -10.10 5.41
N SER A 365 -8.65 -9.63 5.24
CA SER A 365 -9.59 -9.29 6.32
C SER A 365 -10.98 -9.84 6.01
N ASP A 366 -11.83 -9.97 7.03
CA ASP A 366 -13.16 -10.56 6.90
C ASP A 366 -14.02 -9.82 5.86
N LEU A 367 -13.96 -8.48 5.85
CA LEU A 367 -14.67 -7.67 4.85
C LEU A 367 -14.17 -7.95 3.44
N LYS A 368 -12.84 -8.01 3.24
CA LYS A 368 -12.23 -8.26 1.92
C LYS A 368 -12.54 -9.66 1.42
N VAL A 369 -12.58 -10.65 2.31
CA VAL A 369 -13.01 -12.01 1.96
C VAL A 369 -14.49 -12.03 1.57
N LYS A 370 -15.37 -11.35 2.33
CA LYS A 370 -16.81 -11.27 2.02
C LYS A 370 -17.08 -10.68 0.62
N LYS A 371 -16.38 -9.61 0.23
CA LYS A 371 -16.51 -8.98 -1.10
C LYS A 371 -16.28 -9.95 -2.28
N HIS A 372 -15.49 -10.99 -2.05
CA HIS A 372 -15.11 -11.98 -3.05
C HIS A 372 -15.41 -13.42 -2.58
N HIS A 373 -16.45 -13.59 -1.75
CA HIS A 373 -16.69 -14.84 -1.03
C HIS A 373 -16.81 -16.06 -1.97
N GLN A 374 -17.46 -15.91 -3.12
CA GLN A 374 -17.63 -17.00 -4.10
C GLN A 374 -16.27 -17.52 -4.55
N PHE A 375 -15.41 -16.64 -5.08
CA PHE A 375 -14.06 -17.00 -5.51
C PHE A 375 -13.23 -17.60 -4.36
N VAL A 376 -13.21 -16.94 -3.20
CA VAL A 376 -12.38 -17.39 -2.07
C VAL A 376 -12.85 -18.75 -1.54
N ASN A 377 -14.16 -18.99 -1.48
CA ASN A 377 -14.70 -20.28 -1.03
C ASN A 377 -14.43 -21.38 -2.05
N THR A 378 -14.65 -21.13 -3.34
CA THR A 378 -14.47 -22.13 -4.39
C THR A 378 -13.00 -22.49 -4.62
N THR A 379 -12.10 -21.49 -4.63
CA THR A 379 -10.68 -21.71 -4.95
C THR A 379 -9.83 -22.06 -3.73
N TYR A 380 -10.16 -21.50 -2.56
CA TYR A 380 -9.32 -21.61 -1.36
C TYR A 380 -10.03 -22.24 -0.16
N GLY A 381 -11.30 -22.64 -0.27
CA GLY A 381 -12.04 -23.18 0.88
C GLY A 381 -12.32 -22.13 1.97
N GLY A 382 -12.35 -20.85 1.60
CA GLY A 382 -12.69 -19.74 2.50
C GLY A 382 -11.48 -19.00 3.08
N ALA A 383 -11.74 -18.13 4.06
CA ALA A 383 -10.72 -17.24 4.64
C ALA A 383 -9.52 -18.02 5.22
N THR A 384 -9.78 -19.14 5.89
CA THR A 384 -8.75 -19.98 6.50
C THR A 384 -7.83 -20.60 5.46
N GLY A 385 -8.37 -21.14 4.38
CA GLY A 385 -7.54 -21.73 3.33
C GLY A 385 -6.79 -20.68 2.50
N LEU A 386 -7.34 -19.46 2.35
CA LEU A 386 -6.61 -18.34 1.75
C LEU A 386 -5.39 -17.93 2.59
N LYS A 387 -5.55 -17.85 3.92
CA LYS A 387 -4.44 -17.61 4.86
C LYS A 387 -3.43 -18.76 4.84
N SER A 388 -3.91 -20.01 4.81
CA SER A 388 -3.06 -21.20 4.72
C SER A 388 -2.23 -21.22 3.43
N TYR A 389 -2.82 -20.83 2.31
CA TYR A 389 -2.10 -20.65 1.05
C TYR A 389 -0.96 -19.65 1.21
N ALA A 390 -1.23 -18.47 1.78
CA ALA A 390 -0.20 -17.45 2.01
C ALA A 390 0.96 -17.98 2.88
N SER A 391 0.64 -18.63 4.01
CA SER A 391 1.66 -19.22 4.90
C SER A 391 2.46 -20.33 4.22
N THR A 392 1.82 -21.17 3.41
CA THR A 392 2.48 -22.25 2.65
C THR A 392 3.44 -21.67 1.62
N GLN A 393 3.02 -20.63 0.90
CA GLN A 393 3.88 -19.93 -0.05
C GLN A 393 5.08 -19.28 0.65
N GLN A 394 4.88 -18.69 1.82
CA GLN A 394 5.93 -18.05 2.60
C GLN A 394 6.97 -19.08 3.07
N ALA A 395 6.51 -20.23 3.56
CA ALA A 395 7.40 -21.33 3.93
C ALA A 395 8.23 -21.83 2.74
N ALA A 396 7.63 -21.96 1.56
CA ALA A 396 8.34 -22.37 0.34
C ALA A 396 9.41 -21.35 -0.09
N LEU A 397 9.09 -20.04 -0.05
CA LEU A 397 10.06 -18.98 -0.32
C LEU A 397 11.21 -18.98 0.68
N GLN A 398 10.92 -19.22 1.96
CA GLN A 398 11.96 -19.31 2.99
C GLN A 398 12.92 -20.48 2.73
N VAL A 399 12.41 -21.65 2.35
CA VAL A 399 13.23 -22.80 1.98
C VAL A 399 14.12 -22.48 0.77
N SER A 400 13.55 -21.88 -0.29
CA SER A 400 14.29 -21.45 -1.48
C SER A 400 15.38 -20.43 -1.13
N TYR A 401 15.04 -19.42 -0.32
CA TYR A 401 15.98 -18.40 0.15
C TYR A 401 17.15 -19.00 0.92
N LEU A 402 16.88 -19.89 1.87
CA LEU A 402 17.92 -20.56 2.67
C LEU A 402 18.80 -21.45 1.79
N ASN A 403 18.23 -22.15 0.81
CA ASN A 403 18.99 -22.97 -0.13
C ASN A 403 19.92 -22.11 -1.00
N HIS A 404 19.41 -21.07 -1.67
CA HIS A 404 20.22 -20.19 -2.50
C HIS A 404 21.35 -19.52 -1.71
N LYS A 405 21.06 -19.10 -0.48
CA LYS A 405 22.03 -18.53 0.46
C LYS A 405 23.14 -19.53 0.81
N ALA A 406 22.79 -20.78 1.14
CA ALA A 406 23.76 -21.81 1.46
C ALA A 406 24.67 -22.15 0.26
N VAL A 407 24.08 -22.29 -0.93
CA VAL A 407 24.83 -22.55 -2.17
C VAL A 407 25.74 -21.36 -2.52
N LEU A 408 25.26 -20.12 -2.37
CA LEU A 408 26.04 -18.92 -2.60
C LEU A 408 27.25 -18.85 -1.67
N ARG A 409 27.06 -19.08 -0.36
CA ARG A 409 28.16 -19.13 0.61
C ARG A 409 29.24 -20.13 0.18
N LYS A 410 28.85 -21.36 -0.18
CA LYS A 410 29.78 -22.40 -0.64
C LYS A 410 30.52 -21.99 -1.92
N ASN A 411 29.79 -21.39 -2.87
CA ASN A 411 30.33 -20.93 -4.15
C ASN A 411 31.41 -19.86 -3.94
N VAL A 412 31.08 -18.81 -3.19
CA VAL A 412 31.98 -17.68 -2.90
C VAL A 412 33.18 -18.13 -2.05
N ALA A 413 33.00 -19.04 -1.08
CA ALA A 413 34.11 -19.61 -0.32
C ALA A 413 35.07 -20.41 -1.21
N SER A 414 34.55 -21.17 -2.18
CA SER A 414 35.37 -21.93 -3.13
C SER A 414 36.13 -21.04 -4.10
N MET A 415 35.54 -19.90 -4.50
CA MET A 415 36.23 -18.87 -5.30
C MET A 415 37.45 -18.31 -4.54
N ASN A 416 37.30 -18.05 -3.24
CA ASN A 416 38.42 -17.61 -2.40
C ASN A 416 39.54 -18.67 -2.32
N ILE A 417 39.18 -19.94 -2.13
CA ILE A 417 40.15 -21.04 -2.08
C ILE A 417 40.91 -21.17 -3.41
N ALA A 418 40.23 -21.02 -4.55
CA ALA A 418 40.86 -21.06 -5.87
C ALA A 418 41.88 -19.93 -6.08
N GLU A 419 41.61 -18.71 -5.56
CA GLU A 419 42.58 -17.61 -5.55
C GLU A 419 43.78 -17.88 -4.62
N SER A 420 43.57 -18.61 -3.52
CA SER A 420 44.60 -18.90 -2.51
C SER A 420 45.34 -20.22 -2.70
N CYS A 421 44.93 -21.09 -3.64
CA CYS A 421 45.60 -22.35 -3.96
C CYS A 421 46.92 -22.08 -4.71
N PHE A 422 47.91 -21.63 -3.96
CA PHE A 422 49.29 -21.62 -4.39
C PHE A 422 49.80 -23.06 -4.49
N SER A 423 50.51 -23.38 -5.57
CA SER A 423 51.30 -24.61 -5.67
C SER A 423 52.29 -24.62 -4.50
N ASN A 424 52.07 -25.48 -3.49
CA ASN A 424 53.03 -25.77 -2.43
C ASN A 424 54.28 -26.51 -2.94
N LYS A 425 54.46 -26.62 -4.27
CA LYS A 425 55.70 -27.10 -4.84
C LYS A 425 56.68 -25.93 -4.82
N ASP A 426 57.86 -26.21 -4.32
CA ASP A 426 59.05 -25.36 -4.36
C ASP A 426 59.47 -25.07 -5.82
N GLU A 427 58.66 -24.28 -6.51
CA GLU A 427 58.86 -23.86 -7.88
C GLU A 427 59.76 -22.62 -7.88
N PHE A 428 60.93 -22.75 -8.49
CA PHE A 428 61.89 -21.68 -8.66
C PHE A 428 62.27 -21.53 -10.13
N ILE A 429 62.59 -20.30 -10.52
CA ILE A 429 63.17 -20.00 -11.82
C ILE A 429 64.58 -19.41 -11.64
N LYS A 430 65.52 -19.87 -12.46
CA LYS A 430 66.91 -19.37 -12.44
C LYS A 430 67.09 -18.25 -13.45
N PHE A 431 67.71 -17.16 -13.01
CA PHE A 431 68.12 -16.03 -13.85
C PHE A 431 69.54 -15.65 -13.54
N ASN A 432 70.47 -15.85 -14.49
CA ASN A 432 71.90 -15.68 -14.24
C ASN A 432 72.35 -16.50 -13.01
N ARG A 433 72.84 -15.83 -11.95
CA ARG A 433 73.25 -16.44 -10.68
C ARG A 433 72.18 -16.35 -9.58
N ILE A 434 70.97 -15.92 -9.92
CA ILE A 434 69.88 -15.66 -8.99
C ILE A 434 68.80 -16.74 -9.12
N THR A 435 68.31 -17.23 -7.98
CA THR A 435 67.17 -18.15 -7.90
C THR A 435 65.97 -17.38 -7.38
N ILE A 436 64.91 -17.29 -8.19
CA ILE A 436 63.68 -16.55 -7.85
C ILE A 436 62.60 -17.58 -7.46
N PRO A 437 62.09 -17.56 -6.22
CA PRO A 437 60.93 -18.37 -5.85
C PRO A 437 59.68 -17.86 -6.58
N LEU A 438 58.87 -18.76 -7.13
CA LEU A 438 57.58 -18.40 -7.71
C LEU A 438 56.43 -18.47 -6.70
N VAL A 439 56.69 -19.09 -5.55
CA VAL A 439 55.74 -19.24 -4.45
C VAL A 439 55.80 -18.03 -3.53
N ASN A 440 54.62 -17.49 -3.21
CA ASN A 440 54.48 -16.49 -2.17
C ASN A 440 54.68 -17.17 -0.81
N ARG A 441 55.71 -16.79 -0.06
CA ARG A 441 55.92 -17.29 1.31
C ARG A 441 55.52 -16.19 2.30
N PRO A 442 55.07 -16.51 3.53
CA PRO A 442 55.01 -15.55 4.62
C PRO A 442 56.30 -15.67 5.43
N LEU A 443 57.30 -14.84 5.14
CA LEU A 443 58.52 -14.72 5.96
C LEU A 443 58.64 -13.29 6.47
N SER A 444 59.07 -13.14 7.72
CA SER A 444 59.37 -11.81 8.25
C SER A 444 60.70 -11.31 7.67
N PRO A 445 60.84 -10.02 7.34
CA PRO A 445 62.05 -9.50 6.71
C PRO A 445 63.33 -9.73 7.53
N GLU A 446 63.22 -9.89 8.85
CA GLU A 446 64.33 -10.16 9.76
C GLU A 446 64.96 -11.55 9.51
N SER A 447 64.20 -12.47 8.92
CA SER A 447 64.65 -13.83 8.58
C SER A 447 65.34 -13.95 7.20
N LEU A 448 65.50 -12.84 6.47
CA LEU A 448 66.11 -12.83 5.13
C LEU A 448 67.63 -13.04 5.19
N GLU A 449 68.11 -14.14 4.61
CA GLU A 449 69.55 -14.36 4.39
C GLU A 449 70.08 -13.49 3.23
N LEU A 450 71.39 -13.24 3.23
CA LEU A 450 72.06 -12.43 2.21
C LEU A 450 71.92 -13.05 0.81
N GLY A 451 71.37 -12.28 -0.14
CA GLY A 451 71.23 -12.68 -1.53
C GLY A 451 70.07 -13.61 -1.84
N LEU A 452 69.31 -14.08 -0.84
CA LEU A 452 68.09 -14.86 -1.08
C LEU A 452 66.91 -13.94 -1.40
N LEU A 453 66.21 -14.27 -2.48
CA LEU A 453 65.02 -13.56 -2.91
C LEU A 453 63.79 -14.18 -2.25
N PHE A 454 62.89 -13.30 -1.85
CA PHE A 454 61.61 -13.66 -1.28
C PHE A 454 60.48 -13.02 -2.09
N THR A 455 59.63 -13.85 -2.66
CA THR A 455 58.49 -13.40 -3.46
C THR A 455 57.30 -13.09 -2.55
N LYS A 456 56.79 -11.87 -2.68
CA LYS A 456 55.57 -11.40 -2.00
C LYS A 456 54.37 -11.40 -2.94
N PHE A 457 54.58 -11.13 -4.23
CA PHE A 457 53.53 -11.12 -5.24
C PHE A 457 53.93 -11.92 -6.47
N ASN A 458 53.01 -12.74 -6.95
CA ASN A 458 53.07 -13.40 -8.25
C ASN A 458 51.72 -13.15 -8.95
N LYS A 459 51.71 -12.30 -9.97
CA LYS A 459 50.50 -11.86 -10.68
C LYS A 459 50.61 -12.27 -12.15
N LYS A 460 49.59 -12.94 -12.69
CA LYS A 460 49.55 -13.37 -14.09
C LYS A 460 48.69 -12.43 -14.92
N ASN A 461 49.13 -12.15 -16.14
CA ASN A 461 48.37 -11.46 -17.17
C ASN A 461 47.47 -12.45 -17.93
N PRO A 462 46.44 -11.96 -18.63
CA PRO A 462 45.58 -12.78 -19.49
C PRO A 462 46.33 -13.48 -20.63
N ASP A 463 47.44 -12.90 -21.10
CA ASP A 463 48.29 -13.47 -22.16
C ASP A 463 49.17 -14.64 -21.67
N GLY A 464 49.11 -14.97 -20.37
CA GLY A 464 49.92 -16.01 -19.73
C GLY A 464 51.27 -15.53 -19.20
N SER A 465 51.68 -14.28 -19.48
CA SER A 465 52.86 -13.68 -18.84
C SER A 465 52.61 -13.45 -17.35
N ALA A 466 53.68 -13.33 -16.56
CA ALA A 466 53.58 -13.12 -15.12
C ALA A 466 54.59 -12.10 -14.61
N TYR A 467 54.23 -11.41 -13.54
CA TYR A 467 55.11 -10.54 -12.78
C TYR A 467 55.30 -11.10 -11.39
N VAL A 468 56.56 -11.33 -11.04
CA VAL A 468 56.99 -11.82 -9.73
C VAL A 468 57.76 -10.72 -9.04
N ALA A 469 57.30 -10.31 -7.87
CA ALA A 469 57.86 -9.19 -7.13
C ALA A 469 58.03 -9.54 -5.66
N GLY A 470 59.05 -8.95 -5.05
CA GLY A 470 59.45 -9.35 -3.72
C GLY A 470 60.54 -8.49 -3.13
N ILE A 471 61.14 -8.99 -2.06
CA ILE A 471 62.25 -8.33 -1.37
C ILE A 471 63.43 -9.29 -1.24
N TYR A 472 64.63 -8.74 -1.10
CA TYR A 472 65.84 -9.51 -0.85
C TYR A 472 66.87 -8.65 -0.12
N LYS A 473 67.81 -9.30 0.57
CA LYS A 473 68.90 -8.60 1.26
C LYS A 473 70.11 -8.46 0.32
N ALA A 474 70.41 -7.24 -0.11
CA ALA A 474 71.46 -6.97 -1.09
C ALA A 474 72.87 -7.22 -0.50
N SER A 475 73.63 -8.10 -1.15
CA SER A 475 74.92 -8.62 -0.65
C SER A 475 75.99 -7.54 -0.42
N LYS A 476 75.92 -6.40 -1.14
CA LYS A 476 76.93 -5.33 -1.06
C LYS A 476 76.74 -4.35 0.10
N LYS A 477 75.50 -4.19 0.59
CA LYS A 477 75.14 -3.13 1.55
C LYS A 477 74.38 -3.64 2.78
N ASN A 478 74.04 -4.94 2.82
CA ASN A 478 73.22 -5.53 3.88
C ASN A 478 71.85 -4.83 4.06
N LEU A 479 71.38 -4.13 3.02
CA LEU A 479 70.08 -3.45 2.97
C LEU A 479 69.04 -4.33 2.30
N ILE A 480 67.78 -4.11 2.65
CA ILE A 480 66.65 -4.77 1.99
C ILE A 480 66.32 -3.97 0.73
N SER A 481 66.21 -4.66 -0.40
CA SER A 481 65.83 -4.08 -1.69
C SER A 481 64.60 -4.79 -2.25
N THR A 482 63.78 -4.06 -2.97
CA THR A 482 62.64 -4.61 -3.71
C THR A 482 63.09 -5.05 -5.10
N TYR A 483 62.57 -6.17 -5.60
CA TYR A 483 62.78 -6.61 -6.97
C TYR A 483 61.45 -6.88 -7.69
N VAL A 484 61.47 -6.76 -9.02
CA VAL A 484 60.38 -7.19 -9.90
C VAL A 484 60.96 -7.93 -11.10
N VAL A 485 60.27 -8.99 -11.51
CA VAL A 485 60.64 -9.85 -12.63
C VAL A 485 59.44 -10.03 -13.52
N ARG A 486 59.64 -9.91 -14.84
CA ARG A 486 58.65 -10.33 -15.83
C ARG A 486 59.03 -11.71 -16.38
N ILE A 487 58.05 -12.60 -16.41
CA ILE A 487 58.12 -13.93 -16.97
C ILE A 487 57.19 -13.96 -18.18
N ASN A 488 57.70 -14.39 -19.33
CA ASN A 488 56.92 -14.55 -20.54
C ASN A 488 55.97 -15.76 -20.44
N PRO A 489 54.97 -15.87 -21.34
CA PRO A 489 54.05 -17.02 -21.36
C PRO A 489 54.75 -18.38 -21.55
N ASP A 490 55.95 -18.39 -22.15
CA ASP A 490 56.81 -19.58 -22.31
C ASP A 490 57.58 -19.97 -21.03
N GLY A 491 57.38 -19.21 -19.93
CA GLY A 491 58.05 -19.43 -18.66
C GLY A 491 59.47 -18.86 -18.59
N ARG A 492 59.99 -18.17 -19.61
CA ARG A 492 61.32 -17.55 -19.57
C ARG A 492 61.26 -16.15 -18.96
N ILE A 493 62.33 -15.75 -18.28
CA ILE A 493 62.43 -14.39 -17.73
C ILE A 493 62.74 -13.41 -18.85
N ALA A 494 61.87 -12.41 -19.02
CA ALA A 494 62.07 -11.31 -19.95
C ALA A 494 63.06 -10.29 -19.39
N TRP A 495 62.90 -9.92 -18.11
CA TRP A 495 63.80 -8.99 -17.42
C TRP A 495 63.70 -9.13 -15.90
N PHE A 496 64.75 -8.67 -15.23
CA PHE A 496 64.86 -8.53 -13.78
C PHE A 496 65.19 -7.07 -13.45
N LYS A 497 64.45 -6.46 -12.52
CA LYS A 497 64.63 -5.07 -12.11
C LYS A 497 64.76 -4.96 -10.59
N ASP A 498 65.81 -4.31 -10.14
CA ASP A 498 65.95 -3.83 -8.77
C ASP A 498 65.26 -2.46 -8.62
N VAL A 499 64.43 -2.34 -7.60
CA VAL A 499 63.68 -1.12 -7.24
C VAL A 499 64.13 -0.66 -5.85
N SER A 500 65.40 -0.30 -5.74
CA SER A 500 65.94 0.39 -4.56
C SER A 500 65.57 1.87 -4.58
N ILE A 501 65.29 2.43 -3.40
CA ILE A 501 64.95 3.85 -3.22
C ILE A 501 65.87 4.39 -2.15
N SER A 502 66.46 5.55 -2.41
CA SER A 502 67.28 6.25 -1.42
C SER A 502 66.49 7.42 -0.86
N ILE A 503 66.63 7.69 0.43
CA ILE A 503 65.93 8.77 1.12
C ILE A 503 66.70 10.09 0.93
N ASP A 504 68.03 10.03 1.02
CA ASP A 504 68.90 11.14 0.71
C ASP A 504 69.29 11.14 -0.77
N SER A 505 69.08 12.28 -1.44
CA SER A 505 69.39 12.44 -2.86
C SER A 505 70.89 12.28 -3.18
N ALA A 506 71.76 12.43 -2.17
CA ALA A 506 73.21 12.31 -2.31
C ALA A 506 73.75 10.90 -1.96
N ALA A 507 72.95 10.07 -1.30
CA ALA A 507 73.37 8.74 -0.87
C ALA A 507 72.84 7.68 -1.82
N ASN A 508 73.73 6.83 -2.35
CA ASN A 508 73.28 5.64 -3.08
C ASN A 508 72.93 4.56 -2.06
N GLY A 509 71.65 4.21 -1.93
CA GLY A 509 71.16 3.08 -1.15
C GLY A 509 71.48 3.22 0.34
N ASP A 510 70.73 4.10 1.00
CA ASP A 510 70.77 4.43 2.44
C ASP A 510 69.58 3.87 3.23
N SER A 511 68.64 3.20 2.54
CA SER A 511 67.36 2.78 3.11
C SER A 511 67.05 1.30 2.86
N HIS A 512 66.28 0.69 3.77
CA HIS A 512 65.61 -0.58 3.56
C HIS A 512 64.33 -0.33 2.75
N CYS A 513 64.23 -0.92 1.56
CA CYS A 513 63.12 -0.75 0.64
C CYS A 513 62.24 -2.01 0.59
N TYR A 514 61.06 -1.92 1.20
CA TYR A 514 60.07 -2.99 1.28
C TYR A 514 59.00 -2.83 0.21
N LEU A 515 58.53 -3.94 -0.35
CA LEU A 515 57.39 -3.97 -1.26
C LEU A 515 56.09 -4.06 -0.45
N ALA A 516 55.25 -3.03 -0.51
CA ALA A 516 53.99 -2.98 0.23
C ALA A 516 52.83 -3.58 -0.57
N SER A 517 52.63 -3.14 -1.81
CA SER A 517 51.54 -3.59 -2.69
C SER A 517 51.93 -3.55 -4.17
N MET A 518 51.28 -4.38 -5.00
CA MET A 518 51.50 -4.43 -6.45
C MET A 518 50.21 -4.77 -7.19
N VAL A 519 49.96 -4.05 -8.29
CA VAL A 519 48.86 -4.30 -9.23
C VAL A 519 49.37 -4.29 -10.67
N LEU A 520 48.72 -5.06 -11.55
CA LEU A 520 49.02 -5.05 -12.98
C LEU A 520 48.16 -4.02 -13.70
N THR A 521 48.76 -3.34 -14.68
CA THR A 521 48.08 -2.41 -15.59
C THR A 521 48.26 -2.91 -17.02
N GLN A 522 47.60 -2.26 -17.99
CA GLN A 522 47.82 -2.56 -19.41
C GLN A 522 49.26 -2.29 -19.87
N GLU A 523 50.01 -1.44 -19.16
CA GLU A 523 51.33 -1.00 -19.59
C GLU A 523 52.47 -1.72 -18.85
N GLY A 524 52.16 -2.43 -17.76
CA GLY A 524 53.14 -3.08 -16.86
C GLY A 524 52.73 -3.03 -15.38
N PRO A 525 53.61 -3.41 -14.45
CA PRO A 525 53.30 -3.44 -13.02
C PRO A 525 53.44 -2.06 -12.38
N ALA A 526 52.46 -1.72 -11.53
CA ALA A 526 52.52 -0.59 -10.62
C ALA A 526 52.69 -1.12 -9.19
N MET A 527 53.55 -0.47 -8.40
CA MET A 527 53.88 -0.92 -7.05
C MET A 527 54.00 0.25 -6.07
N LEU A 528 53.70 -0.04 -4.81
CA LEU A 528 53.99 0.82 -3.68
C LEU A 528 55.13 0.21 -2.87
N THR A 529 56.19 0.98 -2.70
CA THR A 529 57.35 0.61 -1.89
C THR A 529 57.43 1.51 -0.67
N ARG A 530 57.80 0.94 0.48
CA ARG A 530 58.06 1.65 1.72
C ARG A 530 59.55 1.61 2.00
N SER A 531 60.17 2.78 2.10
CA SER A 531 61.60 2.94 2.32
C SER A 531 61.85 3.49 3.72
N ILE A 532 62.71 2.84 4.49
CA ILE A 532 63.06 3.20 5.87
C ILE A 532 64.57 3.46 5.95
N HIS A 533 64.97 4.66 6.36
CA HIS A 533 66.38 5.03 6.45
C HIS A 533 67.10 4.12 7.45
N ALA A 534 68.22 3.52 7.05
CA ALA A 534 68.87 2.46 7.82
C ALA A 534 69.31 2.90 9.24
N SER A 535 69.76 4.15 9.40
CA SER A 535 70.14 4.72 10.72
C SER A 535 69.13 5.67 11.35
N ARG A 536 68.44 6.52 10.57
CA ARG A 536 67.52 7.56 11.08
C ARG A 536 66.09 7.07 11.32
N GLY A 537 65.67 6.00 10.65
CA GLY A 537 64.29 5.54 10.70
C GLY A 537 63.30 6.41 9.92
N ASP A 538 63.76 7.42 9.16
CA ASP A 538 62.90 8.21 8.27
C ASP A 538 62.16 7.31 7.29
N VAL A 539 60.87 7.56 7.11
CA VAL A 539 60.00 6.73 6.27
C VAL A 539 59.53 7.49 5.05
N ILE A 540 59.64 6.87 3.88
CA ILE A 540 59.07 7.38 2.62
C ILE A 540 58.31 6.26 1.91
N ASN A 541 57.05 6.54 1.54
CA ASN A 541 56.33 5.69 0.60
C ASN A 541 56.55 6.22 -0.82
N THR A 542 56.82 5.34 -1.77
CA THR A 542 57.03 5.71 -3.18
C THR A 542 56.15 4.86 -4.09
N PHE A 543 55.47 5.52 -5.01
CA PHE A 543 54.73 4.90 -6.09
C PHE A 543 55.62 4.75 -7.32
N VAL A 544 55.74 3.53 -7.83
CA VAL A 544 56.61 3.18 -8.96
C VAL A 544 55.80 2.43 -10.02
N CYS A 545 55.90 2.87 -11.28
CA CYS A 545 55.33 2.16 -12.42
C CYS A 545 56.44 1.76 -13.40
N LEU A 546 56.43 0.49 -13.80
CA LEU A 546 57.31 -0.03 -14.84
C LEU A 546 56.48 -0.32 -16.10
N ASN A 547 57.11 -0.17 -17.26
CA ASN A 547 56.51 -0.65 -18.51
C ASN A 547 56.80 -2.16 -18.73
N GLU A 548 56.25 -2.72 -19.81
CA GLU A 548 56.47 -4.13 -20.18
C GLU A 548 57.95 -4.52 -20.43
N LYS A 549 58.83 -3.54 -20.66
CA LYS A 549 60.28 -3.72 -20.85
C LYS A 549 61.08 -3.58 -19.54
N GLY A 550 60.42 -3.27 -18.42
CA GLY A 550 61.07 -3.04 -17.12
C GLY A 550 61.70 -1.66 -16.98
N GLU A 551 61.38 -0.74 -17.89
CA GLU A 551 61.79 0.66 -17.80
C GLU A 551 60.83 1.41 -16.88
N GLU A 552 61.40 2.28 -16.05
CA GLU A 552 60.64 3.08 -15.10
C GLU A 552 59.93 4.23 -15.83
N ARG A 553 58.61 4.27 -15.71
CA ARG A 553 57.80 5.36 -16.23
C ARG A 553 57.53 6.44 -15.20
N ILE A 554 57.31 6.01 -13.96
CA ILE A 554 56.89 6.89 -12.86
C ILE A 554 57.63 6.46 -11.61
N ARG A 555 58.12 7.46 -10.88
CA ARG A 555 58.58 7.35 -9.50
C ARG A 555 58.17 8.62 -8.77
N LYS A 556 57.20 8.49 -7.87
CA LYS A 556 56.64 9.63 -7.14
C LYS A 556 56.57 9.31 -5.66
N LYS A 557 57.06 10.24 -4.84
CA LYS A 557 56.94 10.18 -3.38
C LYS A 557 55.49 10.42 -2.99
N ILE A 558 54.95 9.59 -2.10
CA ILE A 558 53.65 9.77 -1.47
C ILE A 558 53.87 10.54 -0.16
N GLU A 559 53.05 11.55 0.08
CA GLU A 559 53.20 12.44 1.26
C GLU A 559 52.91 11.72 2.59
N SER A 560 51.97 10.78 2.60
CA SER A 560 51.61 10.02 3.81
C SER A 560 52.70 9.01 4.16
N THR A 561 53.09 8.96 5.44
CA THR A 561 54.02 7.97 6.01
C THR A 561 53.30 6.73 6.54
N ALA A 562 51.96 6.70 6.49
CA ALA A 562 51.17 5.53 6.87
C ALA A 562 51.52 4.30 6.01
N TYR A 563 51.37 3.09 6.56
CA TYR A 563 51.73 1.87 5.86
C TYR A 563 50.76 1.60 4.70
N PRO A 564 51.25 1.40 3.46
CA PRO A 564 50.37 1.11 2.32
C PRO A 564 49.72 -0.28 2.46
N ARG A 565 48.39 -0.32 2.47
CA ARG A 565 47.57 -1.54 2.63
C ARG A 565 47.09 -2.10 1.29
N ALA A 566 46.63 -1.24 0.39
CA ALA A 566 46.14 -1.66 -0.91
C ALA A 566 46.54 -0.69 -2.02
N LEU A 567 46.69 -1.24 -3.22
CA LEU A 567 46.84 -0.52 -4.48
C LEU A 567 45.88 -1.15 -5.49
N LEU A 568 44.94 -0.35 -5.98
CA LEU A 568 43.92 -0.75 -6.95
C LEU A 568 44.10 0.07 -8.22
N TYR A 569 44.15 -0.59 -9.38
CA TYR A 569 44.14 0.08 -10.68
C TYR A 569 42.72 0.10 -11.25
N ILE A 570 42.32 1.25 -11.79
CA ILE A 570 40.99 1.48 -12.35
C ILE A 570 41.17 1.77 -13.83
N GLU A 571 40.77 0.81 -14.64
CA GLU A 571 40.95 0.87 -16.09
C GLU A 571 40.11 1.98 -16.74
N GLN A 572 38.86 2.21 -16.27
CA GLN A 572 37.98 3.21 -16.89
C GLN A 572 38.52 4.64 -16.79
N SER A 573 39.13 4.99 -15.66
CA SER A 573 39.69 6.32 -15.41
C SER A 573 41.20 6.39 -15.61
N ASN A 574 41.83 5.26 -15.95
CA ASN A 574 43.27 5.10 -16.01
C ASN A 574 43.97 5.72 -14.79
N SER A 575 43.54 5.30 -13.60
CA SER A 575 44.00 5.85 -12.32
C SER A 575 44.19 4.77 -11.27
N PHE A 576 44.80 5.13 -10.15
CA PHE A 576 45.08 4.26 -9.02
C PHE A 576 44.37 4.76 -7.76
N THR A 577 43.89 3.83 -6.95
CA THR A 577 43.43 4.09 -5.59
C THR A 577 44.35 3.40 -4.60
N LEU A 578 44.88 4.16 -3.65
CA LEU A 578 45.79 3.71 -2.62
C LEU A 578 45.09 3.78 -1.28
N VAL A 579 45.24 2.76 -0.44
CA VAL A 579 44.77 2.77 0.95
C VAL A 579 45.99 2.69 1.87
N LEU A 580 46.10 3.60 2.83
CA LEU A 580 47.17 3.60 3.84
C LEU A 580 46.58 3.61 5.25
N LYS A 581 47.15 2.82 6.16
CA LYS A 581 46.71 2.74 7.57
C LYS A 581 47.85 2.28 8.49
N GLY A 582 48.02 2.96 9.61
CA GLY A 582 49.00 2.61 10.65
C GLY A 582 50.44 2.88 10.24
N LEU A 583 51.42 2.54 11.08
CA LEU A 583 52.86 2.78 10.79
C LEU A 583 53.64 1.51 10.46
N GLU A 584 53.12 0.34 10.84
CA GLU A 584 53.79 -0.95 10.74
C GLU A 584 53.14 -1.86 9.69
N GLU A 585 53.87 -2.87 9.22
CA GLU A 585 53.31 -3.88 8.30
C GLU A 585 52.20 -4.70 8.94
N LYS A 586 52.36 -5.07 10.22
CA LYS A 586 51.28 -5.69 11.00
C LYS A 586 50.30 -4.61 11.45
N GLU A 587 49.02 -4.80 11.20
CA GLU A 587 48.01 -3.84 11.66
C GLU A 587 47.88 -3.85 13.18
N ASN A 588 47.89 -2.67 13.80
CA ASN A 588 47.48 -2.52 15.18
C ASN A 588 45.96 -2.32 15.22
N TYR A 589 45.28 -3.33 15.74
CA TYR A 589 43.83 -3.33 15.85
C TYR A 589 43.30 -2.84 17.20
N ASN A 590 44.19 -2.60 18.16
CA ASN A 590 43.85 -2.10 19.50
C ASN A 590 43.95 -0.58 19.58
N SER A 591 44.82 0.04 18.78
CA SER A 591 44.96 1.50 18.72
C SER A 591 44.12 2.08 17.59
N MET A 592 43.57 3.27 17.84
CA MET A 592 42.91 4.06 16.79
C MET A 592 43.95 4.58 15.78
N GLU A 593 43.82 4.19 14.51
CA GLU A 593 44.71 4.61 13.42
C GLU A 593 43.91 5.29 12.30
N SER A 594 44.46 6.33 11.66
CA SER A 594 43.82 6.96 10.48
C SER A 594 43.87 6.03 9.26
N ILE A 595 42.78 6.01 8.49
CA ILE A 595 42.72 5.41 7.15
C ILE A 595 42.75 6.56 6.14
N ASP A 596 43.83 6.60 5.36
CA ASP A 596 43.97 7.55 4.26
C ASP A 596 43.69 6.82 2.94
N VAL A 597 42.81 7.37 2.11
CA VAL A 597 42.56 6.85 0.76
C VAL A 597 42.93 7.91 -0.27
N LEU A 598 43.81 7.57 -1.20
CA LEU A 598 44.34 8.51 -2.20
C LEU A 598 43.97 8.06 -3.61
N GLY A 599 43.54 9.00 -4.45
CA GLY A 599 43.40 8.80 -5.89
C GLY A 599 44.60 9.41 -6.62
N VAL A 600 45.26 8.64 -7.47
CA VAL A 600 46.48 9.05 -8.19
C VAL A 600 46.32 8.74 -9.68
N ASN A 601 46.71 9.64 -10.57
CA ASN A 601 46.64 9.39 -12.02
C ASN A 601 47.81 8.52 -12.52
N THR A 602 47.82 8.15 -13.81
CA THR A 602 48.96 7.49 -14.47
C THR A 602 50.19 8.36 -14.69
N HIS A 603 50.27 9.55 -14.10
CA HIS A 603 51.50 10.34 -14.00
C HIS A 603 52.03 10.38 -12.56
N GLY A 604 51.32 9.73 -11.64
CA GLY A 604 51.65 9.69 -10.22
C GLY A 604 51.26 10.97 -9.47
N ASP A 605 50.45 11.84 -10.07
CA ASP A 605 49.95 13.04 -9.42
C ASP A 605 48.67 12.74 -8.63
N LEU A 606 48.55 13.35 -7.45
CA LEU A 606 47.40 13.21 -6.56
C LEU A 606 46.18 13.90 -7.17
N ILE A 607 45.12 13.15 -7.43
CA ILE A 607 43.82 13.65 -7.93
C ILE A 607 42.94 14.08 -6.76
N TRP A 608 42.86 13.23 -5.73
CA TRP A 608 42.04 13.46 -4.54
C TRP A 608 42.59 12.69 -3.35
N LYS A 609 42.19 13.11 -2.15
CA LYS A 609 42.59 12.51 -0.87
C LYS A 609 41.40 12.50 0.08
N ASN A 610 41.09 11.33 0.63
CA ASN A 610 40.15 11.15 1.72
C ASN A 610 40.94 10.88 3.01
N THR A 611 40.65 11.67 4.04
CA THR A 611 41.23 11.53 5.39
C THR A 611 40.13 11.75 6.43
N GLY A 612 40.47 11.54 7.70
CA GLY A 612 39.56 11.83 8.81
C GLY A 612 38.69 10.65 9.23
N ILE A 613 38.86 9.47 8.62
CA ILE A 613 38.31 8.22 9.15
C ILE A 613 39.39 7.58 10.01
N SER A 614 39.08 7.28 11.26
CA SER A 614 40.00 6.56 12.15
C SER A 614 39.38 5.28 12.67
N LEU A 615 40.19 4.21 12.73
CA LEU A 615 39.75 2.86 13.03
C LEU A 615 40.73 2.20 14.02
N ALA A 616 40.19 1.67 15.11
CA ALA A 616 40.82 0.58 15.87
C ALA A 616 40.28 -0.74 15.30
N GLY A 617 41.10 -1.42 14.49
CA GLY A 617 40.69 -2.61 13.75
C GLY A 617 41.58 -2.90 12.54
N THR A 618 41.08 -3.66 11.58
CA THR A 618 41.77 -4.03 10.33
C THR A 618 41.13 -3.40 9.09
N PHE A 619 41.95 -3.14 8.08
CA PHE A 619 41.51 -2.99 6.71
C PHE A 619 41.68 -4.33 5.98
N THR A 620 40.63 -4.85 5.36
CA THR A 620 40.71 -6.12 4.63
C THR A 620 40.97 -5.87 3.16
N ASP A 621 40.09 -5.13 2.48
CA ASP A 621 40.16 -4.96 1.03
C ASP A 621 39.32 -3.77 0.53
N ILE A 622 39.54 -3.42 -0.75
CA ILE A 622 38.82 -2.38 -1.49
C ILE A 622 38.39 -2.91 -2.87
N VAL A 623 37.12 -2.70 -3.23
CA VAL A 623 36.58 -3.06 -4.55
C VAL A 623 36.06 -1.83 -5.30
N THR A 624 36.23 -1.83 -6.63
CA THR A 624 35.62 -0.83 -7.52
C THR A 624 34.13 -1.07 -7.69
N LEU A 625 33.32 -0.02 -7.72
CA LEU A 625 31.89 0.01 -8.03
C LEU A 625 31.64 0.85 -9.29
N SER A 626 30.44 0.77 -9.87
CA SER A 626 30.07 1.62 -11.02
C SER A 626 30.10 3.13 -10.73
N ASP A 627 30.07 3.51 -9.44
CA ASP A 627 30.00 4.88 -8.96
C ASP A 627 31.01 5.18 -7.83
N GLY A 628 32.15 4.46 -7.80
CA GLY A 628 33.24 4.72 -6.85
C GLY A 628 33.83 3.46 -6.23
N TYR A 629 33.99 3.43 -4.89
CA TYR A 629 34.75 2.37 -4.20
C TYR A 629 34.05 1.90 -2.92
N LEU A 630 34.21 0.63 -2.58
CA LEU A 630 33.79 0.10 -1.28
C LEU A 630 34.97 -0.53 -0.57
N LEU A 631 35.28 -0.03 0.62
CA LEU A 631 36.27 -0.59 1.52
C LEU A 631 35.56 -1.41 2.58
N ALA A 632 36.19 -2.50 3.02
CA ALA A 632 35.70 -3.32 4.11
C ALA A 632 36.82 -3.73 5.07
N GLY A 633 36.43 -3.99 6.32
CA GLY A 633 37.32 -4.55 7.32
C GLY A 633 36.58 -4.87 8.61
N SER A 634 37.34 -5.13 9.68
CA SER A 634 36.80 -5.36 11.02
C SER A 634 37.17 -4.22 11.96
N TYR A 635 36.24 -3.81 12.82
CA TYR A 635 36.45 -2.73 13.80
C TYR A 635 36.07 -3.18 15.21
N SER A 636 36.82 -2.67 16.19
CA SER A 636 36.38 -2.58 17.59
C SER A 636 35.81 -1.19 17.88
N THR A 637 36.48 -0.15 17.36
CA THR A 637 36.05 1.25 17.44
C THR A 637 36.31 1.95 16.10
N LEU A 638 35.36 2.72 15.61
CA LEU A 638 35.40 3.38 14.31
C LEU A 638 34.87 4.81 14.45
N ASN A 639 35.64 5.81 14.02
CA ASN A 639 35.21 7.20 13.99
C ASN A 639 35.05 7.66 12.54
N ASP A 640 33.93 8.31 12.26
CA ASP A 640 33.71 8.98 10.98
C ASP A 640 34.43 10.34 10.89
N GLN A 641 34.29 10.99 9.74
CA GLN A 641 34.90 12.31 9.47
C GLN A 641 34.33 13.44 10.34
N ASN A 642 33.17 13.23 10.98
CA ASN A 642 32.54 14.17 11.89
C ASN A 642 32.91 13.87 13.35
N GLY A 643 33.72 12.84 13.62
CA GLY A 643 34.05 12.37 14.96
C GLY A 643 32.95 11.54 15.63
N GLN A 644 31.93 11.11 14.88
CA GLN A 644 30.93 10.17 15.39
C GLN A 644 31.56 8.79 15.56
N GLU A 645 31.57 8.32 16.81
CA GLU A 645 32.15 7.05 17.20
C GLU A 645 31.12 5.90 17.15
N ALA A 646 31.52 4.79 16.56
CA ALA A 646 30.82 3.51 16.59
C ALA A 646 31.70 2.46 17.27
N ARG A 647 31.17 1.79 18.29
CA ARG A 647 31.82 0.67 18.99
C ARG A 647 31.12 -0.65 18.66
N ALA A 648 31.89 -1.72 18.51
CA ALA A 648 31.34 -3.07 18.47
C ALA A 648 30.60 -3.36 19.79
N LYS A 649 29.37 -3.92 19.70
CA LYS A 649 28.39 -3.94 20.80
C LYS A 649 28.61 -5.03 21.86
N PHE A 650 29.78 -5.67 21.89
CA PHE A 650 30.00 -6.85 22.72
C PHE A 650 31.23 -6.67 23.62
N SER A 651 31.25 -7.37 24.76
CA SER A 651 32.22 -7.20 25.85
C SER A 651 33.67 -7.15 25.38
N GLY A 652 34.42 -6.14 25.86
CA GLY A 652 35.83 -5.82 25.55
C GLY A 652 36.64 -6.87 24.77
N GLY A 653 36.92 -6.57 23.50
CA GLY A 653 37.78 -7.38 22.61
C GLY A 653 37.06 -8.03 21.43
N GLU A 654 35.79 -7.72 21.21
CA GLU A 654 34.99 -8.23 20.09
C GLU A 654 34.98 -7.27 18.89
N TYR A 655 34.83 -7.83 17.69
CA TYR A 655 34.95 -7.11 16.42
C TYR A 655 33.73 -7.34 15.52
N SER A 656 33.37 -6.31 14.76
CA SER A 656 32.29 -6.36 13.78
C SER A 656 32.78 -5.87 12.42
N PRO A 657 32.10 -6.23 11.31
CA PRO A 657 32.48 -5.74 10.00
C PRO A 657 32.07 -4.27 9.83
N TYR A 658 32.83 -3.51 9.05
CA TYR A 658 32.41 -2.19 8.57
C TYR A 658 32.52 -2.10 7.05
N LEU A 659 31.77 -1.15 6.49
CA LEU A 659 31.85 -0.75 5.09
C LEU A 659 32.04 0.76 4.98
N ILE A 660 32.99 1.21 4.14
CA ILE A 660 33.15 2.62 3.77
C ILE A 660 32.92 2.73 2.27
N LYS A 661 31.92 3.52 1.86
CA LYS A 661 31.64 3.82 0.46
C LYS A 661 32.18 5.19 0.12
N LEU A 662 33.03 5.23 -0.90
CA LEU A 662 33.53 6.45 -1.52
C LEU A 662 32.93 6.60 -2.92
N ASN A 663 32.71 7.84 -3.35
CA ASN A 663 32.47 8.13 -4.78
C ASN A 663 33.78 8.15 -5.57
N GLU A 664 33.70 8.37 -6.89
CA GLU A 664 34.87 8.42 -7.80
C GLU A 664 35.87 9.54 -7.46
N ARG A 665 35.44 10.57 -6.73
CA ARG A 665 36.28 11.69 -6.26
C ARG A 665 36.82 11.47 -4.84
N GLY A 666 36.65 10.25 -4.30
CA GLY A 666 37.08 9.91 -2.96
C GLY A 666 36.25 10.52 -1.84
N VAL A 667 35.08 11.10 -2.09
CA VAL A 667 34.22 11.63 -1.03
C VAL A 667 33.48 10.47 -0.35
N THR A 668 33.49 10.44 0.98
CA THR A 668 32.76 9.46 1.78
C THR A 668 31.26 9.66 1.63
N LEU A 669 30.57 8.69 1.02
CA LEU A 669 29.11 8.69 0.90
C LEU A 669 28.46 8.07 2.14
N PHE A 670 29.04 7.00 2.66
CA PHE A 670 28.66 6.44 3.96
C PHE A 670 29.81 5.67 4.60
N LEU A 671 29.75 5.60 5.92
CA LEU A 671 30.49 4.67 6.76
C LEU A 671 29.45 3.89 7.56
N LYS A 672 29.38 2.57 7.32
CA LYS A 672 28.35 1.70 7.88
C LYS A 672 28.98 0.58 8.69
N PRO A 673 28.88 0.65 10.03
CA PRO A 673 29.12 -0.49 10.88
C PRO A 673 28.04 -1.54 10.62
N LEU A 674 28.43 -2.78 10.32
CA LEU A 674 27.49 -3.89 10.15
C LEU A 674 27.25 -4.56 11.50
N SER A 675 25.98 -4.80 11.84
CA SER A 675 25.61 -5.53 13.06
C SER A 675 25.56 -7.02 12.74
N THR A 676 26.37 -7.81 13.44
CA THR A 676 26.44 -9.27 13.32
C THR A 676 26.05 -9.94 14.64
N ASN A 677 25.57 -11.18 14.57
CA ASN A 677 25.28 -11.99 15.76
C ASN A 677 26.58 -12.60 16.33
N GLY A 678 27.36 -11.76 17.02
CA GLY A 678 28.66 -12.07 17.62
C GLY A 678 29.84 -11.55 16.81
N ILE A 679 31.04 -12.00 17.19
CA ILE A 679 32.32 -11.63 16.55
C ILE A 679 32.31 -12.01 15.06
N PHE A 680 32.71 -11.06 14.20
CA PHE A 680 32.93 -11.31 12.78
C PHE A 680 34.24 -10.63 12.35
N TYR A 681 35.26 -11.46 12.11
CA TYR A 681 36.51 -11.00 11.50
C TYR A 681 36.43 -11.16 9.97
N VAL A 682 36.62 -10.06 9.22
CA VAL A 682 36.56 -10.05 7.75
C VAL A 682 37.93 -10.45 7.19
N HIS A 683 37.95 -11.58 6.49
CA HIS A 683 39.14 -12.12 5.82
C HIS A 683 39.24 -11.69 4.37
N LYS A 684 38.10 -11.56 3.68
CA LYS A 684 38.09 -11.26 2.24
C LYS A 684 36.83 -10.48 1.85
N LEU A 685 37.00 -9.57 0.91
CA LEU A 685 35.94 -8.92 0.16
C LEU A 685 35.93 -9.46 -1.28
N ILE A 686 34.78 -9.92 -1.76
CA ILE A 686 34.63 -10.41 -3.13
C ILE A 686 33.45 -9.69 -3.76
N LYS A 687 33.71 -8.95 -4.85
CA LYS A 687 32.66 -8.35 -5.66
C LYS A 687 32.35 -9.28 -6.83
N THR A 688 31.10 -9.70 -6.94
CA THR A 688 30.59 -10.35 -8.17
C THR A 688 29.95 -9.29 -9.06
N ASN A 689 29.07 -8.45 -8.50
CA ASN A 689 28.59 -7.22 -9.13
C ASN A 689 28.23 -6.15 -8.08
N ASP A 690 27.74 -4.99 -8.52
CA ASP A 690 27.39 -3.87 -7.64
C ASP A 690 26.23 -4.17 -6.68
N MET A 691 25.39 -5.16 -6.98
CA MET A 691 24.30 -5.60 -6.10
C MET A 691 24.69 -6.79 -5.22
N SER A 692 25.90 -7.32 -5.42
CA SER A 692 26.39 -8.53 -4.77
C SER A 692 27.88 -8.43 -4.42
N ILE A 693 28.11 -7.98 -3.20
CA ILE A 693 29.44 -7.82 -2.61
C ILE A 693 29.49 -8.66 -1.34
N HIS A 694 30.42 -9.60 -1.32
CA HIS A 694 30.49 -10.64 -0.30
C HIS A 694 31.65 -10.38 0.67
N LEU A 695 31.34 -10.41 1.96
CA LEU A 695 32.31 -10.41 3.03
C LEU A 695 32.40 -11.84 3.56
N LEU A 696 33.60 -12.43 3.47
CA LEU A 696 33.90 -13.73 4.05
C LEU A 696 34.69 -13.54 5.34
N GLY A 697 34.30 -14.27 6.39
CA GLY A 697 34.90 -14.14 7.71
C GLY A 697 34.77 -15.37 8.58
N ASN A 698 35.14 -15.26 9.85
CA ASN A 698 34.93 -16.30 10.88
C ASN A 698 34.61 -15.67 12.25
N LYS A 699 34.21 -16.51 13.23
CA LYS A 699 33.89 -16.11 14.62
C LYS A 699 35.12 -16.11 15.54
N GLU A 700 36.30 -15.82 15.00
CA GLU A 700 37.53 -15.88 15.77
C GLU A 700 37.89 -14.52 16.38
N SER A 701 38.61 -14.55 17.49
CA SER A 701 39.25 -13.33 18.03
C SER A 701 40.20 -12.74 16.98
N MET A 702 40.52 -11.45 17.05
CA MET A 702 41.37 -10.83 16.03
C MET A 702 42.81 -11.32 16.05
N GLU A 703 43.33 -11.74 17.20
CA GLU A 703 44.65 -12.40 17.29
C GLU A 703 44.69 -13.70 16.48
N THR A 704 43.65 -14.52 16.64
CA THR A 704 43.50 -15.78 15.91
C THR A 704 43.10 -15.56 14.45
N GLY A 705 42.25 -14.56 14.17
CA GLY A 705 41.77 -14.25 12.82
C GLY A 705 42.84 -13.64 11.93
N VAL A 706 43.74 -12.80 12.47
CA VAL A 706 44.91 -12.30 11.72
C VAL A 706 45.90 -13.42 11.40
N ALA A 707 46.00 -14.45 12.25
CA ALA A 707 46.88 -15.60 12.04
C ALA A 707 46.23 -16.75 11.24
N GLY A 708 44.90 -16.79 11.19
CA GLY A 708 44.11 -17.85 10.58
C GLY A 708 44.01 -17.70 9.07
N SER A 709 44.11 -18.82 8.35
CA SER A 709 43.76 -18.88 6.93
C SER A 709 42.34 -19.44 6.79
N LEU A 710 41.60 -18.97 5.78
CA LEU A 710 40.31 -19.54 5.37
C LEU A 710 40.46 -20.95 4.71
N ASN A 711 41.37 -21.80 5.19
CA ASN A 711 41.67 -23.09 4.57
C ASN A 711 40.85 -24.21 5.23
N GLY A 712 39.79 -24.64 4.54
CA GLY A 712 39.16 -25.95 4.73
C GLY A 712 38.19 -26.18 5.90
N SER A 713 37.85 -25.19 6.75
CA SER A 713 36.83 -25.39 7.80
C SER A 713 35.43 -24.93 7.36
N ASP A 714 34.36 -25.68 7.64
CA ASP A 714 32.96 -25.27 7.38
C ASP A 714 32.51 -24.02 8.17
N ASN A 715 33.37 -23.46 9.03
CA ASN A 715 33.08 -22.38 9.98
C ASN A 715 33.14 -20.94 9.40
N TYR A 716 32.96 -20.76 8.09
CA TYR A 716 32.97 -19.42 7.48
C TYR A 716 31.67 -18.66 7.67
N LEU A 717 31.74 -17.43 8.14
CA LEU A 717 30.62 -16.51 8.04
C LEU A 717 30.60 -15.83 6.69
N HIS A 718 29.40 -15.55 6.19
CA HIS A 718 29.21 -14.90 4.90
C HIS A 718 28.15 -13.82 5.00
N ILE A 719 28.52 -12.59 4.69
CA ILE A 719 27.58 -11.48 4.54
C ILE A 719 27.58 -11.05 3.07
N MET A 720 26.40 -11.01 2.47
CA MET A 720 26.18 -10.38 1.18
C MET A 720 25.61 -8.98 1.39
N THR A 721 26.24 -8.00 0.77
CA THR A 721 25.79 -6.60 0.74
C THR A 721 25.66 -6.10 -0.70
N ASN A 722 25.06 -4.92 -0.87
CA ASN A 722 25.06 -4.20 -2.14
C ASN A 722 25.90 -2.93 -2.06
N ARG A 723 26.03 -2.21 -3.19
CA ARG A 723 26.76 -0.94 -3.27
C ARG A 723 26.26 0.14 -2.29
N PHE A 724 25.04 0.03 -1.79
CA PHE A 724 24.47 0.93 -0.78
C PHE A 724 24.78 0.49 0.66
N GLY A 725 25.55 -0.59 0.85
CA GLY A 725 25.91 -1.15 2.14
C GLY A 725 24.72 -1.76 2.89
N GLN A 726 23.65 -2.15 2.18
CA GLN A 726 22.53 -2.85 2.79
C GLN A 726 22.87 -4.34 2.89
N CYS A 727 22.69 -4.93 4.06
CA CYS A 727 22.80 -6.37 4.24
C CYS A 727 21.65 -7.08 3.50
N VAL A 728 22.01 -7.90 2.51
CA VAL A 728 21.09 -8.67 1.67
C VAL A 728 20.83 -10.03 2.28
N SER A 729 21.90 -10.66 2.78
CA SER A 729 21.89 -11.96 3.44
C SER A 729 23.07 -12.10 4.40
N GLU A 730 22.86 -12.77 5.53
CA GLU A 730 23.91 -13.09 6.51
C GLU A 730 23.82 -14.57 6.89
N SER A 731 24.82 -15.37 6.55
CA SER A 731 24.93 -16.79 6.89
C SER A 731 25.88 -16.97 8.07
N ASN A 732 25.37 -17.60 9.14
CA ASN A 732 26.18 -18.12 10.23
C ASN A 732 26.66 -19.54 9.93
#